data_AF-A0A103Y3D3-F1
#
_entry.id   AF-A0A103Y3D3-F1
#
_cell.length_a   1.000
_cell.length_b   1.000
_cell.length_c   1.000
_cell.angle_alpha   90.00
_cell.angle_beta   90.00
_cell.angle_gamma   90.00
#
_symmetry.space_group_name_H-M   'P 1'
#
loop_
_entity.id
_entity.type
_entity.pdbx_description
1 polymer ?
#
loop_
_entity_poly.entity_id
_entity_poly.type
_entity_poly.pdbx_seq_one_letter_code
_entity_poly.pdbx_strand_id
1 'polypeptide(L)'
;MSSEIFLNGDVYFGNVKGMIPHGRGKYTWSDGTVYEGSWVEGKMTGVGRITWSSEASYEGDFSGGYLDGFGTLTNPDGSTYIGSWRLNIQHGFGRRQYSNSDVYDGSWKGGVHEGSGKYAWGNGDMYIGNWKAGSMCGRGVMKWLNGDLFDGYWSNGYRHGSGVYRFADGSYYFGMWTKGLKDGQGTFYPAGSTHPSSRRLGKKKVLVTPSSSFRSESLKDRTRSIGRSLSDKFSISGFFRDSGQISSKRTSLAEEWSIGDSAREFSAFDKTDTLSHTSDEGGSEVDDNSTVVCEREYVQGVLINERTKNNAGLLDKKEQPRKFQMKEVKKRSFADLFEGNKSYYLMLNLQLGIRYTVGKITPVPTREVRYSDFGERARIRMYFPKKGSQLTPSHSSIDFYWKDYCPMVFRNLREMFKLDAAEYMMSICGDDGLRELSSPGKSGSLFYLSHDDRFVIKTLRTSELKVLLKMLPSYYKHVEAHDNTLITKFYGLHEITLRGGKKVQFVVMGNMFYTELRIHRRYDLKGSYQGRSTNKDDIEEGTTLKDLDLAYDFHMDKSLRDALFKQISLDCKFLESQRIIDYSLLLGLHFRAPEHLKTLLEPPDAFHRPEKAPADDGTICHLDRSIPPKGLLLVTHEPNSVNTAPGPHSRGSTLRAFSVGDKEVDLLLPGTGRLRVQLGVNMPAQANHKVSQDVSGSTEVELFEVYDVVLYLGIIDILQEYNVRKKIEHAYKSVRHDPMSISVADPKFYSKRFFNFLEKAFPADTDT
;
A
#
# COMPACT_ATOMS: atom_id res chain seq x y z
N MET A 1 31.37 -60.39 13.00
CA MET A 1 30.60 -59.14 13.22
C MET A 1 30.94 -58.68 14.62
N SER A 2 31.39 -57.44 14.80
CA SER A 2 31.73 -56.87 16.11
C SER A 2 30.58 -55.97 16.58
N SER A 3 30.00 -56.30 17.72
CA SER A 3 29.11 -55.43 18.49
C SER A 3 29.94 -54.70 19.54
N GLU A 4 29.96 -53.38 19.51
CA GLU A 4 30.61 -52.58 20.57
C GLU A 4 29.55 -51.95 21.47
N ILE A 5 29.71 -52.16 22.78
CA ILE A 5 28.88 -51.57 23.83
C ILE A 5 29.73 -50.46 24.45
N PHE A 6 29.23 -49.23 24.41
CA PHE A 6 29.91 -48.09 25.03
C PHE A 6 29.58 -48.02 26.53
N LEU A 7 30.48 -47.44 27.31
CA LEU A 7 30.40 -47.33 28.78
C LEU A 7 29.13 -46.60 29.30
N ASN A 8 28.42 -45.90 28.42
CA ASN A 8 27.20 -45.14 28.73
C ASN A 8 25.91 -45.99 28.63
N GLY A 9 25.99 -47.24 28.18
CA GLY A 9 24.82 -48.08 27.86
C GLY A 9 24.33 -47.97 26.41
N ASP A 10 24.92 -47.05 25.63
CA ASP A 10 24.70 -46.95 24.18
C ASP A 10 25.38 -48.12 23.44
N VAL A 11 24.76 -48.64 22.37
CA VAL A 11 25.24 -49.85 21.66
C VAL A 11 25.35 -49.58 20.15
N TYR A 12 26.45 -50.01 19.55
CA TYR A 12 26.69 -49.88 18.10
C TYR A 12 27.03 -51.20 17.41
N PHE A 13 26.39 -51.41 16.26
CA PHE A 13 26.59 -52.54 15.37
C PHE A 13 26.97 -52.03 13.98
N GLY A 14 28.26 -52.03 13.64
CA GLY A 14 28.74 -51.55 12.35
C GLY A 14 30.25 -51.50 12.25
N ASN A 15 30.73 -50.82 11.21
CA ASN A 15 32.16 -50.53 11.06
C ASN A 15 32.57 -49.36 11.97
N VAL A 16 33.81 -49.41 12.48
CA VAL A 16 34.41 -48.38 13.34
C VAL A 16 35.81 -47.99 12.87
N LYS A 17 36.26 -46.78 13.22
CA LYS A 17 37.61 -46.26 12.95
C LYS A 17 38.21 -45.80 14.28
N GLY A 18 38.98 -46.69 14.91
CA GLY A 18 39.25 -46.57 16.35
C GLY A 18 37.97 -46.89 17.14
N MET A 19 37.64 -46.07 18.14
CA MET A 19 36.40 -46.20 18.94
C MET A 19 35.23 -45.35 18.41
N ILE A 20 35.26 -44.99 17.11
CA ILE A 20 34.33 -44.02 16.51
C ILE A 20 33.54 -44.67 15.36
N PRO A 21 32.19 -44.56 15.34
CA PRO A 21 31.35 -45.04 14.23
C PRO A 21 31.79 -44.52 12.86
N HIS A 22 31.93 -45.43 11.89
CA HIS A 22 32.38 -45.09 10.53
C HIS A 22 31.93 -46.09 9.46
N GLY A 23 31.48 -45.64 8.29
CA GLY A 23 30.85 -46.51 7.29
C GLY A 23 29.40 -46.81 7.67
N ARG A 24 28.84 -47.95 7.26
CA ARG A 24 27.46 -48.30 7.65
C ARG A 24 27.41 -48.94 9.03
N GLY A 25 26.36 -48.60 9.79
CA GLY A 25 26.11 -49.17 11.10
C GLY A 25 24.83 -48.66 11.75
N LYS A 26 24.36 -49.44 12.73
CA LYS A 26 23.20 -49.17 13.57
C LYS A 26 23.66 -48.75 14.96
N TYR A 27 23.20 -47.60 15.43
CA TYR A 27 23.45 -47.07 16.78
C TYR A 27 22.14 -47.04 17.54
N THR A 28 22.14 -47.57 18.76
CA THR A 28 21.02 -47.52 19.70
C THR A 28 21.48 -46.74 20.92
N TRP A 29 20.82 -45.60 21.18
CA TRP A 29 21.07 -44.80 22.36
C TRP A 29 20.30 -45.35 23.58
N SER A 30 20.84 -45.06 24.75
CA SER A 30 20.30 -45.42 26.07
C SER A 30 18.91 -44.82 26.38
N ASP A 31 18.45 -43.81 25.62
CA ASP A 31 17.07 -43.29 25.69
C ASP A 31 16.05 -44.12 24.88
N GLY A 32 16.50 -45.07 24.06
CA GLY A 32 15.67 -45.85 23.12
C GLY A 32 15.64 -45.30 21.69
N THR A 33 16.30 -44.18 21.39
CA THR A 33 16.48 -43.71 20.00
C THR A 33 17.41 -44.66 19.23
N VAL A 34 17.14 -44.85 17.93
CA VAL A 34 17.87 -45.77 17.05
C VAL A 34 18.16 -45.08 15.71
N TYR A 35 19.42 -45.04 15.28
CA TYR A 35 19.82 -44.64 13.92
C TYR A 35 20.42 -45.83 13.17
N GLU A 36 20.04 -46.02 11.91
CA GLU A 36 20.61 -47.01 11.00
C GLU A 36 20.95 -46.32 9.67
N GLY A 37 22.23 -46.23 9.34
CA GLY A 37 22.68 -45.43 8.19
C GLY A 37 24.18 -45.39 8.03
N SER A 38 24.70 -44.29 7.46
CA SER A 38 26.14 -44.13 7.19
C SER A 38 26.78 -43.08 8.09
N TRP A 39 28.03 -43.33 8.48
CA TRP A 39 28.76 -42.57 9.50
C TRP A 39 30.12 -42.10 8.97
N VAL A 40 30.46 -40.84 9.18
CA VAL A 40 31.81 -40.30 8.94
C VAL A 40 32.26 -39.59 10.20
N GLU A 41 33.34 -40.10 10.81
CA GLU A 41 33.97 -39.51 12.00
C GLU A 41 32.97 -39.26 13.14
N GLY A 42 32.11 -40.26 13.40
CA GLY A 42 31.10 -40.22 14.47
C GLY A 42 29.84 -39.40 14.14
N LYS A 43 29.72 -38.87 12.91
CA LYS A 43 28.57 -38.08 12.47
C LYS A 43 27.72 -38.84 11.45
N MET A 44 26.40 -38.80 11.64
CA MET A 44 25.40 -39.30 10.68
C MET A 44 25.54 -38.54 9.35
N THR A 45 25.56 -39.25 8.23
CA THR A 45 25.79 -38.67 6.89
C THR A 45 25.25 -39.55 5.76
N GLY A 46 24.85 -38.94 4.65
CA GLY A 46 24.19 -39.63 3.53
C GLY A 46 22.85 -40.25 3.94
N VAL A 47 22.35 -41.20 3.16
CA VAL A 47 21.06 -41.84 3.43
C VAL A 47 21.13 -42.69 4.71
N GLY A 48 20.15 -42.48 5.60
CA GLY A 48 19.90 -43.29 6.78
C GLY A 48 18.46 -43.17 7.27
N ARG A 49 18.14 -43.88 8.34
CA ARG A 49 16.87 -43.81 9.05
C ARG A 49 17.10 -43.66 10.55
N ILE A 50 16.45 -42.70 11.18
CA ILE A 50 16.38 -42.54 12.64
C ILE A 50 14.96 -42.83 13.11
N THR A 51 14.82 -43.45 14.27
CA THR A 51 13.57 -43.62 15.01
C THR A 51 13.83 -43.16 16.43
N TRP A 52 13.09 -42.16 16.89
CA TRP A 52 13.26 -41.60 18.23
C TRP A 52 12.48 -42.41 19.26
N SER A 53 12.87 -42.29 20.53
CA SER A 53 12.17 -42.83 21.70
C SER A 53 10.71 -42.38 21.81
N SER A 54 10.31 -41.32 21.09
CA SER A 54 8.95 -40.82 20.94
C SER A 54 8.14 -41.49 19.80
N GLU A 55 8.59 -42.61 19.23
CA GLU A 55 8.04 -43.31 18.05
C GLU A 55 8.07 -42.54 16.72
N ALA A 56 8.39 -41.24 16.73
CA ALA A 56 8.68 -40.48 15.51
C ALA A 56 9.85 -41.12 14.74
N SER A 57 9.84 -41.07 13.41
CA SER A 57 10.96 -41.54 12.60
C SER A 57 11.21 -40.69 11.36
N TYR A 58 12.47 -40.56 10.97
CA TYR A 58 12.90 -39.90 9.74
C TYR A 58 13.72 -40.83 8.87
N GLU A 59 13.46 -40.86 7.57
CA GLU A 59 14.24 -41.59 6.56
C GLU A 59 14.61 -40.66 5.41
N GLY A 60 15.91 -40.52 5.13
CA GLY A 60 16.41 -39.55 4.16
C GLY A 60 17.90 -39.24 4.30
N ASP A 61 18.31 -38.13 3.72
CA ASP A 61 19.68 -37.63 3.73
C ASP A 61 20.07 -36.96 5.07
N PHE A 62 21.27 -37.28 5.53
CA PHE A 62 21.93 -36.64 6.67
C PHE A 62 23.21 -35.93 6.21
N SER A 63 23.58 -34.85 6.88
CA SER A 63 24.88 -34.20 6.71
C SER A 63 25.43 -33.70 8.04
N GLY A 64 26.63 -34.18 8.41
CA GLY A 64 27.35 -33.70 9.59
C GLY A 64 26.65 -33.93 10.94
N GLY A 65 25.68 -34.85 11.02
CA GLY A 65 24.83 -35.08 12.19
C GLY A 65 23.44 -34.43 12.14
N TYR A 66 23.09 -33.71 11.06
CA TYR A 66 21.80 -33.03 10.87
C TYR A 66 20.98 -33.67 9.75
N LEU A 67 19.65 -33.49 9.78
CA LEU A 67 18.75 -33.75 8.65
C LEU A 67 19.00 -32.67 7.58
N ASP A 68 19.52 -33.06 6.41
CA ASP A 68 19.96 -32.12 5.37
C ASP A 68 20.04 -32.83 4.01
N GLY A 69 19.36 -32.29 2.99
CA GLY A 69 19.14 -32.97 1.70
C GLY A 69 17.65 -33.20 1.44
N PHE A 70 17.23 -34.44 1.14
CA PHE A 70 15.81 -34.83 0.99
C PHE A 70 15.44 -35.96 1.95
N GLY A 71 14.24 -35.92 2.53
CA GLY A 71 13.80 -36.96 3.46
C GLY A 71 12.35 -36.85 3.94
N THR A 72 11.87 -37.96 4.48
CA THR A 72 10.54 -38.17 5.04
C THR A 72 10.60 -38.20 6.55
N LEU A 73 9.92 -37.27 7.24
CA LEU A 73 9.60 -37.36 8.66
C LEU A 73 8.18 -37.92 8.82
N THR A 74 8.00 -38.89 9.70
CA THR A 74 6.72 -39.45 10.13
C THR A 74 6.60 -39.32 11.65
N ASN A 75 5.53 -38.70 12.12
CA ASN A 75 5.26 -38.49 13.54
C ASN A 75 4.21 -39.51 14.06
N PRO A 76 4.11 -39.73 15.38
CA PRO A 76 3.16 -40.69 15.97
C PRO A 76 1.68 -40.31 15.77
N ASP A 77 1.39 -39.01 15.57
CA ASP A 77 0.05 -38.51 15.24
C ASP A 77 -0.37 -38.79 13.78
N GLY A 78 0.45 -39.53 13.02
CA GLY A 78 0.24 -39.81 11.60
C GLY A 78 0.57 -38.63 10.68
N SER A 79 1.01 -37.48 11.21
CA SER A 79 1.47 -36.38 10.36
C SER A 79 2.81 -36.71 9.71
N THR A 80 2.97 -36.33 8.45
CA THR A 80 4.19 -36.61 7.66
C THR A 80 4.69 -35.36 6.95
N TYR A 81 6.00 -35.27 6.76
CA TYR A 81 6.63 -34.30 5.85
C TYR A 81 7.58 -35.03 4.92
N ILE A 82 7.37 -34.91 3.62
CA ILE A 82 8.22 -35.47 2.56
C ILE A 82 8.78 -34.29 1.76
N GLY A 83 10.08 -34.02 1.85
CA GLY A 83 10.64 -32.85 1.19
C GLY A 83 12.11 -32.60 1.47
N SER A 84 12.57 -31.42 1.08
CA SER A 84 13.93 -30.97 1.36
C SER A 84 14.09 -30.42 2.79
N TRP A 85 15.31 -30.59 3.30
CA TRP A 85 15.73 -30.24 4.64
C TRP A 85 17.07 -29.49 4.61
N ARG A 86 17.28 -28.60 5.58
CA ARG A 86 18.58 -28.01 5.87
C ARG A 86 18.74 -27.84 7.38
N LEU A 87 19.82 -28.38 7.95
CA LEU A 87 20.16 -28.27 9.38
C LEU A 87 18.96 -28.52 10.32
N ASN A 88 18.31 -29.69 10.18
CA ASN A 88 17.11 -30.12 10.91
C ASN A 88 15.81 -29.34 10.62
N ILE A 89 15.79 -28.41 9.67
CA ILE A 89 14.63 -27.53 9.40
C ILE A 89 14.11 -27.72 7.97
N GLN A 90 12.78 -27.68 7.77
CA GLN A 90 12.16 -27.78 6.45
C GLN A 90 12.56 -26.58 5.56
N HIS A 91 13.04 -26.87 4.35
CA HIS A 91 13.58 -25.87 3.44
C HIS A 91 13.55 -26.34 1.98
N GLY A 92 13.24 -25.46 1.03
CA GLY A 92 13.09 -25.85 -0.38
C GLY A 92 11.69 -26.41 -0.64
N PHE A 93 11.54 -27.38 -1.55
CA PHE A 93 10.23 -27.96 -1.85
C PHE A 93 9.89 -29.14 -0.93
N GLY A 94 8.63 -29.25 -0.53
CA GLY A 94 8.15 -30.33 0.32
C GLY A 94 6.64 -30.37 0.48
N ARG A 95 6.12 -31.57 0.73
CA ARG A 95 4.71 -31.85 1.00
C ARG A 95 4.55 -32.26 2.46
N ARG A 96 3.65 -31.60 3.18
CA ARG A 96 3.27 -31.95 4.56
C ARG A 96 1.82 -32.40 4.60
N GLN A 97 1.58 -33.56 5.21
CA GLN A 97 0.24 -34.00 5.62
C GLN A 97 0.15 -33.82 7.14
N TYR A 98 -0.89 -33.13 7.59
CA TYR A 98 -1.16 -32.86 8.99
C TYR A 98 -2.13 -33.92 9.55
N SER A 99 -2.15 -34.09 10.87
CA SER A 99 -2.99 -35.08 11.57
C SER A 99 -4.49 -34.79 11.48
N ASN A 100 -4.89 -33.56 11.17
CA ASN A 100 -6.26 -33.19 10.82
C ASN A 100 -6.61 -33.47 9.33
N SER A 101 -5.75 -34.19 8.60
CA SER A 101 -5.84 -34.47 7.16
C SER A 101 -5.63 -33.27 6.21
N ASP A 102 -5.26 -32.09 6.71
CA ASP A 102 -4.80 -31.00 5.83
C ASP A 102 -3.51 -31.40 5.09
N VAL A 103 -3.32 -30.88 3.87
CA VAL A 103 -2.14 -31.15 3.03
C VAL A 103 -1.61 -29.85 2.43
N TYR A 104 -0.37 -29.50 2.78
CA TYR A 104 0.41 -28.50 2.05
C TYR A 104 1.38 -29.16 1.08
N ASP A 105 1.54 -28.61 -0.12
CA ASP A 105 2.48 -29.04 -1.16
C ASP A 105 3.07 -27.80 -1.84
N GLY A 106 4.33 -27.48 -1.57
CA GLY A 106 4.91 -26.19 -1.97
C GLY A 106 6.33 -25.93 -1.47
N SER A 107 6.69 -24.66 -1.42
CA SER A 107 8.00 -24.20 -0.94
C SER A 107 8.01 -23.83 0.56
N TRP A 108 9.15 -24.07 1.19
CA TRP A 108 9.41 -23.95 2.62
C TRP A 108 10.71 -23.18 2.86
N LYS A 109 10.75 -22.39 3.93
CA LYS A 109 11.95 -21.64 4.31
C LYS A 109 11.99 -21.42 5.82
N GLY A 110 12.72 -22.29 6.52
CA GLY A 110 12.86 -22.15 7.97
C GLY A 110 11.64 -22.69 8.73
N GLY A 111 11.06 -23.80 8.25
CA GLY A 111 9.90 -24.44 8.90
C GLY A 111 8.53 -23.84 8.56
N VAL A 112 8.48 -22.71 7.86
CA VAL A 112 7.25 -22.05 7.40
C VAL A 112 7.07 -22.10 5.89
N HIS A 113 5.81 -22.02 5.43
CA HIS A 113 5.46 -21.89 4.01
C HIS A 113 5.97 -20.56 3.43
N GLU A 114 6.59 -20.60 2.26
CA GLU A 114 7.17 -19.43 1.58
C GLU A 114 7.18 -19.65 0.06
N GLY A 115 6.90 -18.63 -0.75
CA GLY A 115 6.89 -18.78 -2.21
C GLY A 115 5.61 -19.45 -2.71
N SER A 116 5.68 -20.22 -3.81
CA SER A 116 4.50 -20.87 -4.39
C SER A 116 4.13 -22.16 -3.65
N GLY A 117 2.85 -22.36 -3.34
CA GLY A 117 2.36 -23.60 -2.76
C GLY A 117 0.85 -23.77 -2.82
N LYS A 118 0.43 -25.04 -2.80
CA LYS A 118 -0.95 -25.48 -2.67
C LYS A 118 -1.22 -25.89 -1.23
N TYR A 119 -2.34 -25.46 -0.67
CA TYR A 119 -2.90 -25.97 0.58
C TYR A 119 -4.27 -26.57 0.26
N ALA A 120 -4.54 -27.79 0.72
CA ALA A 120 -5.85 -28.41 0.69
C ALA A 120 -6.25 -28.75 2.12
N TRP A 121 -7.40 -28.25 2.55
CA TRP A 121 -7.93 -28.51 3.88
C TRP A 121 -8.72 -29.82 3.91
N GLY A 122 -8.75 -30.50 5.06
CA GLY A 122 -9.51 -31.74 5.26
C GLY A 122 -11.03 -31.59 5.06
N ASN A 123 -11.55 -30.36 5.09
CA ASN A 123 -12.93 -30.05 4.73
C ASN A 123 -13.20 -29.99 3.21
N GLY A 124 -12.16 -30.08 2.36
CA GLY A 124 -12.27 -30.02 0.90
C GLY A 124 -12.04 -28.64 0.27
N ASP A 125 -11.81 -27.58 1.06
CA ASP A 125 -11.35 -26.29 0.54
C ASP A 125 -9.91 -26.39 0.01
N MET A 126 -9.53 -25.53 -0.94
CA MET A 126 -8.22 -25.57 -1.58
C MET A 126 -7.72 -24.19 -2.02
N TYR A 127 -6.51 -23.82 -1.58
CA TYR A 127 -5.77 -22.66 -2.05
C TYR A 127 -4.59 -23.07 -2.94
N ILE A 128 -4.33 -22.33 -4.01
CA ILE A 128 -3.14 -22.44 -4.86
C ILE A 128 -2.63 -21.02 -5.13
N GLY A 129 -1.46 -20.66 -4.60
CA GLY A 129 -0.94 -19.30 -4.74
C GLY A 129 0.39 -19.07 -4.02
N ASN A 130 0.65 -17.81 -3.68
CA ASN A 130 1.89 -17.42 -3.01
C ASN A 130 1.74 -17.37 -1.48
N TRP A 131 2.86 -17.58 -0.80
CA TRP A 131 2.99 -17.62 0.65
C TRP A 131 4.17 -16.74 1.09
N LYS A 132 4.02 -16.01 2.20
CA LYS A 132 5.10 -15.25 2.86
C LYS A 132 4.99 -15.52 4.36
N ALA A 133 6.03 -16.07 4.97
CA ALA A 133 6.07 -16.41 6.40
C ALA A 133 4.83 -17.17 6.91
N GLY A 134 4.41 -18.23 6.21
CA GLY A 134 3.26 -19.07 6.60
C GLY A 134 1.88 -18.54 6.22
N SER A 135 1.76 -17.30 5.73
CA SER A 135 0.47 -16.68 5.34
C SER A 135 0.26 -16.61 3.83
N MET A 136 -0.97 -16.80 3.37
CA MET A 136 -1.37 -16.59 1.96
C MET A 136 -1.16 -15.12 1.57
N CYS A 137 -0.52 -14.89 0.42
CA CYS A 137 -0.14 -13.55 -0.07
C CYS A 137 -0.08 -13.50 -1.61
N GLY A 138 0.26 -12.34 -2.17
CA GLY A 138 0.52 -12.20 -3.61
C GLY A 138 -0.73 -12.49 -4.45
N ARG A 139 -0.60 -13.21 -5.57
CA ARG A 139 -1.75 -13.73 -6.32
C ARG A 139 -2.00 -15.19 -5.94
N GLY A 140 -3.27 -15.58 -5.82
CA GLY A 140 -3.67 -16.94 -5.55
C GLY A 140 -5.13 -17.22 -5.85
N VAL A 141 -5.44 -18.49 -6.10
CA VAL A 141 -6.79 -19.00 -6.31
C VAL A 141 -7.22 -19.78 -5.09
N MET A 142 -8.32 -19.36 -4.45
CA MET A 142 -9.04 -20.18 -3.47
C MET A 142 -10.25 -20.81 -4.16
N LYS A 143 -10.52 -22.08 -3.87
CA LYS A 143 -11.76 -22.77 -4.21
C LYS A 143 -12.33 -23.36 -2.92
N TRP A 144 -13.61 -23.10 -2.66
CA TRP A 144 -14.33 -23.65 -1.52
C TRP A 144 -15.10 -24.93 -1.88
N LEU A 145 -15.40 -25.77 -0.88
CA LEU A 145 -16.19 -27.00 -1.04
C LEU A 145 -17.55 -26.74 -1.69
N ASN A 146 -18.19 -25.61 -1.35
CA ASN A 146 -19.51 -25.21 -1.86
C ASN A 146 -19.55 -24.94 -3.38
N GLY A 147 -18.39 -24.87 -4.04
CA GLY A 147 -18.25 -24.59 -5.47
C GLY A 147 -17.74 -23.19 -5.81
N ASP A 148 -17.73 -22.26 -4.84
CA ASP A 148 -17.23 -20.90 -5.05
C ASP A 148 -15.73 -20.88 -5.35
N LEU A 149 -15.28 -19.87 -6.09
CA LEU A 149 -13.89 -19.68 -6.46
C LEU A 149 -13.50 -18.19 -6.45
N PHE A 150 -12.33 -17.87 -5.90
CA PHE A 150 -11.73 -16.54 -5.98
C PHE A 150 -10.33 -16.61 -6.59
N ASP A 151 -10.14 -16.01 -7.77
CA ASP A 151 -8.82 -15.72 -8.36
C ASP A 151 -8.53 -14.23 -8.18
N GLY A 152 -7.51 -13.90 -7.39
CA GLY A 152 -7.18 -12.51 -7.10
C GLY A 152 -5.96 -12.37 -6.22
N TYR A 153 -5.80 -11.17 -5.65
CA TYR A 153 -4.71 -10.89 -4.73
C TYR A 153 -5.06 -11.22 -3.27
N TRP A 154 -4.02 -11.45 -2.47
CA TRP A 154 -4.07 -11.89 -1.08
C TRP A 154 -3.04 -11.15 -0.24
N SER A 155 -3.37 -10.89 1.02
CA SER A 155 -2.45 -10.30 2.00
C SER A 155 -2.77 -10.82 3.40
N ASN A 156 -1.75 -11.32 4.10
CA ASN A 156 -1.82 -11.85 5.47
C ASN A 156 -2.99 -12.84 5.70
N GLY A 157 -3.24 -13.74 4.74
CA GLY A 157 -4.33 -14.72 4.81
C GLY A 157 -5.67 -14.26 4.21
N TYR A 158 -5.85 -12.97 3.94
CA TYR A 158 -7.13 -12.39 3.49
C TYR A 158 -7.14 -12.03 2.00
N ARG A 159 -8.31 -12.13 1.34
CA ARG A 159 -8.55 -11.56 0.00
C ARG A 159 -8.27 -10.05 0.05
N HIS A 160 -7.48 -9.53 -0.91
CA HIS A 160 -7.10 -8.12 -0.96
C HIS A 160 -6.83 -7.68 -2.40
N GLY A 161 -6.82 -6.38 -2.69
CA GLY A 161 -6.55 -5.87 -4.04
C GLY A 161 -7.65 -6.29 -5.03
N SER A 162 -7.30 -6.46 -6.30
CA SER A 162 -8.24 -6.88 -7.33
C SER A 162 -8.44 -8.40 -7.42
N GLY A 163 -9.56 -8.83 -7.97
CA GLY A 163 -9.86 -10.24 -8.17
C GLY A 163 -11.19 -10.52 -8.88
N VAL A 164 -11.51 -11.80 -8.98
CA VAL A 164 -12.78 -12.32 -9.50
C VAL A 164 -13.30 -13.35 -8.53
N TYR A 165 -14.47 -13.09 -7.95
CA TYR A 165 -15.23 -14.08 -7.20
C TYR A 165 -16.30 -14.68 -8.10
N ARG A 166 -16.27 -15.99 -8.29
CA ARG A 166 -17.26 -16.79 -9.01
C ARG A 166 -18.06 -17.56 -7.98
N PHE A 167 -19.38 -17.40 -8.02
CA PHE A 167 -20.30 -18.10 -7.14
C PHE A 167 -20.67 -19.47 -7.74
N ALA A 168 -21.07 -20.41 -6.89
CA ALA A 168 -21.49 -21.75 -7.30
C ALA A 168 -22.72 -21.75 -8.24
N ASP A 169 -23.55 -20.71 -8.20
CA ASP A 169 -24.69 -20.48 -9.11
C ASP A 169 -24.29 -20.07 -10.54
N GLY A 170 -23.01 -19.81 -10.78
CA GLY A 170 -22.47 -19.37 -12.07
C GLY A 170 -22.41 -17.85 -12.26
N SER A 171 -22.97 -17.06 -11.34
CA SER A 171 -22.77 -15.61 -11.29
C SER A 171 -21.32 -15.28 -10.90
N TYR A 172 -20.87 -14.05 -11.20
CA TYR A 172 -19.54 -13.62 -10.82
C TYR A 172 -19.42 -12.11 -10.57
N TYR A 173 -18.48 -11.75 -9.70
CA TYR A 173 -18.15 -10.39 -9.32
C TYR A 173 -16.67 -10.13 -9.57
N PHE A 174 -16.38 -9.20 -10.49
CA PHE A 174 -15.07 -8.56 -10.62
C PHE A 174 -15.04 -7.33 -9.71
N GLY A 175 -13.92 -7.01 -9.07
CA GLY A 175 -13.84 -5.78 -8.27
C GLY A 175 -12.58 -5.69 -7.40
N MET A 176 -12.75 -5.04 -6.25
CA MET A 176 -11.71 -4.80 -5.26
C MET A 176 -12.08 -5.36 -3.87
N TRP A 177 -11.04 -5.70 -3.08
CA TRP A 177 -11.15 -6.32 -1.75
C TRP A 177 -10.18 -5.70 -0.72
N THR A 178 -10.65 -5.60 0.53
CA THR A 178 -9.86 -5.19 1.69
C THR A 178 -10.14 -6.12 2.86
N LYS A 179 -9.07 -6.71 3.44
CA LYS A 179 -9.14 -7.61 4.61
C LYS A 179 -10.22 -8.71 4.49
N GLY A 180 -10.38 -9.29 3.30
CA GLY A 180 -11.33 -10.37 3.02
C GLY A 180 -12.70 -9.92 2.52
N LEU A 181 -13.06 -8.66 2.71
CA LEU A 181 -14.35 -8.05 2.37
C LEU A 181 -14.31 -7.39 0.98
N LYS A 182 -15.45 -7.30 0.28
CA LYS A 182 -15.56 -6.49 -0.95
C LYS A 182 -15.45 -5.01 -0.56
N ASP A 183 -14.62 -4.23 -1.24
CA ASP A 183 -14.32 -2.86 -0.84
C ASP A 183 -13.87 -2.05 -2.06
N GLY A 184 -14.58 -0.98 -2.39
CA GLY A 184 -14.50 -0.26 -3.66
C GLY A 184 -15.52 -0.73 -4.72
N GLN A 185 -15.38 -0.19 -5.93
CA GLN A 185 -16.25 -0.52 -7.07
C GLN A 185 -15.94 -1.90 -7.68
N GLY A 186 -16.98 -2.52 -8.23
CA GLY A 186 -16.90 -3.74 -9.01
C GLY A 186 -18.10 -3.95 -9.93
N THR A 187 -18.04 -5.03 -10.71
CA THR A 187 -19.04 -5.40 -11.71
C THR A 187 -19.54 -6.80 -11.41
N PHE A 188 -20.84 -6.90 -11.10
CA PHE A 188 -21.56 -8.15 -10.90
C PHE A 188 -22.30 -8.57 -12.16
N TYR A 189 -22.15 -9.84 -12.49
CA TYR A 189 -22.75 -10.51 -13.63
C TYR A 189 -23.66 -11.62 -13.09
N PRO A 190 -25.00 -11.50 -13.25
CA PRO A 190 -25.94 -12.56 -12.89
C PRO A 190 -25.66 -13.86 -13.65
N ALA A 191 -26.11 -14.99 -13.08
CA ALA A 191 -26.02 -16.28 -13.75
C ALA A 191 -26.73 -16.25 -15.11
N GLY A 192 -26.04 -16.66 -16.18
CA GLY A 192 -26.56 -16.72 -17.55
C GLY A 192 -25.97 -15.68 -18.53
N SER A 193 -25.33 -14.61 -18.06
CA SER A 193 -24.77 -13.57 -18.95
C SER A 193 -23.65 -14.09 -19.88
N THR A 194 -23.72 -13.80 -21.19
CA THR A 194 -22.68 -14.20 -22.15
C THR A 194 -21.57 -13.14 -22.32
N HIS A 195 -20.34 -13.58 -22.65
CA HIS A 195 -19.13 -12.78 -22.41
C HIS A 195 -18.26 -12.57 -23.67
N PRO A 196 -17.84 -11.30 -23.97
CA PRO A 196 -16.92 -10.98 -25.07
C PRO A 196 -15.52 -11.64 -25.08
N SER A 197 -15.11 -12.41 -24.06
CA SER A 197 -13.77 -13.03 -24.02
C SER A 197 -13.65 -14.38 -24.72
N SER A 198 -14.75 -14.96 -25.21
CA SER A 198 -14.78 -16.28 -25.89
C SER A 198 -14.14 -16.29 -27.30
N ARG A 199 -13.18 -15.39 -27.57
CA ARG A 199 -12.31 -15.36 -28.75
C ARG A 199 -10.81 -15.29 -28.43
N ARG A 200 -10.35 -15.70 -27.23
CA ARG A 200 -8.91 -15.97 -27.00
C ARG A 200 -8.55 -17.08 -26.01
N LEU A 201 -9.32 -18.17 -25.95
CA LEU A 201 -8.86 -19.42 -25.34
C LEU A 201 -8.90 -20.57 -26.35
N GLY A 202 -7.81 -20.74 -27.10
CA GLY A 202 -7.63 -21.88 -28.00
C GLY A 202 -7.57 -23.20 -27.21
N LYS A 203 -8.32 -24.21 -27.67
CA LYS A 203 -8.51 -25.49 -26.98
C LYS A 203 -7.18 -26.19 -26.66
N LYS A 204 -6.74 -26.17 -25.40
CA LYS A 204 -5.86 -27.20 -24.84
C LYS A 204 -6.69 -28.13 -23.94
N LYS A 205 -7.00 -29.33 -24.45
CA LYS A 205 -7.45 -30.43 -23.60
C LYS A 205 -6.33 -30.75 -22.62
N VAL A 206 -6.59 -30.62 -21.32
CA VAL A 206 -5.76 -31.28 -20.30
C VAL A 206 -6.16 -32.75 -20.31
N LEU A 207 -5.37 -33.59 -20.96
CA LEU A 207 -5.55 -35.04 -20.90
C LEU A 207 -4.91 -35.55 -19.61
N VAL A 208 -5.72 -36.18 -18.77
CA VAL A 208 -5.24 -36.92 -17.60
C VAL A 208 -5.09 -38.39 -18.00
N THR A 209 -3.91 -38.96 -17.76
CA THR A 209 -3.66 -40.40 -17.80
C THR A 209 -2.79 -40.79 -16.59
N PRO A 210 -3.11 -41.90 -15.88
CA PRO A 210 -2.43 -42.25 -14.62
C PRO A 210 -1.26 -43.23 -14.79
N SER A 211 -0.44 -43.28 -13.73
CA SER A 211 0.37 -44.43 -13.26
C SER A 211 1.49 -45.05 -14.14
N SER A 212 2.72 -44.95 -13.61
CA SER A 212 3.77 -45.98 -13.53
C SER A 212 4.34 -46.69 -14.79
N SER A 213 5.67 -46.62 -14.95
CA SER A 213 6.56 -47.81 -14.85
C SER A 213 8.06 -47.43 -14.94
N PHE A 214 8.94 -48.36 -14.55
CA PHE A 214 10.41 -48.22 -14.52
C PHE A 214 11.06 -48.56 -15.88
N ARG A 215 12.21 -47.93 -16.19
CA ARG A 215 13.50 -48.64 -16.43
C ARG A 215 14.70 -47.68 -16.61
N SER A 216 15.90 -48.27 -16.70
CA SER A 216 17.22 -47.63 -16.68
C SER A 216 18.02 -47.92 -17.98
N GLU A 217 19.27 -47.45 -18.03
CA GLU A 217 20.34 -47.76 -19.00
C GLU A 217 20.22 -47.16 -20.42
N SER A 218 21.31 -46.97 -21.19
CA SER A 218 22.70 -46.58 -20.86
C SER A 218 23.47 -46.15 -22.14
N LEU A 219 24.67 -45.56 -21.97
CA LEU A 219 25.83 -45.59 -22.90
C LEU A 219 25.64 -45.27 -24.41
N LYS A 220 26.25 -44.17 -24.86
CA LYS A 220 27.56 -44.26 -25.56
C LYS A 220 28.30 -42.93 -25.76
N ASP A 221 29.63 -43.07 -25.78
CA ASP A 221 30.65 -42.02 -25.89
C ASP A 221 30.90 -41.54 -27.34
N ARG A 222 31.47 -40.33 -27.48
CA ARG A 222 32.75 -40.10 -28.20
C ARG A 222 33.29 -38.66 -28.05
N THR A 223 34.29 -38.51 -27.18
CA THR A 223 35.67 -37.96 -27.45
C THR A 223 35.88 -36.81 -28.46
N ARG A 224 36.79 -35.83 -28.32
CA ARG A 224 37.89 -35.44 -27.38
C ARG A 224 38.31 -34.00 -27.82
N SER A 225 38.41 -32.95 -26.99
CA SER A 225 39.48 -32.54 -26.06
C SER A 225 40.84 -32.09 -26.67
N ILE A 226 41.37 -30.94 -26.16
CA ILE A 226 42.77 -30.39 -26.24
C ILE A 226 43.02 -29.39 -27.41
N GLY A 227 43.74 -28.26 -27.27
CA GLY A 227 44.66 -27.83 -26.19
C GLY A 227 44.86 -26.29 -25.98
N ARG A 228 46.05 -25.88 -25.48
CA ARG A 228 46.33 -24.60 -24.78
C ARG A 228 47.46 -23.75 -25.40
N SER A 229 47.39 -22.41 -25.24
CA SER A 229 48.49 -21.41 -25.09
C SER A 229 47.85 -20.06 -24.67
N LEU A 230 48.32 -19.16 -23.78
CA LEU A 230 49.64 -18.54 -23.51
C LEU A 230 50.18 -17.73 -24.71
N SER A 231 50.67 -16.47 -24.60
CA SER A 231 50.73 -15.47 -23.51
C SER A 231 51.24 -14.11 -24.07
N ASP A 232 51.21 -13.01 -23.29
CA ASP A 232 51.90 -11.72 -23.58
C ASP A 232 51.42 -10.88 -24.81
N LYS A 233 51.65 -9.55 -24.99
CA LYS A 233 52.18 -8.43 -24.16
C LYS A 233 51.76 -7.04 -24.72
N PHE A 234 51.93 -6.00 -23.90
CA PHE A 234 52.08 -4.54 -24.20
C PHE A 234 51.20 -3.80 -25.25
N SER A 235 50.28 -2.98 -24.72
CA SER A 235 50.20 -1.49 -24.81
C SER A 235 50.90 -0.70 -25.95
N ILE A 236 50.21 0.33 -26.51
CA ILE A 236 50.58 1.78 -26.56
C ILE A 236 49.65 2.61 -27.50
N SER A 237 49.71 3.95 -27.41
CA SER A 237 48.98 5.01 -28.16
C SER A 237 49.10 4.96 -29.71
N GLY A 238 48.34 5.71 -30.51
CA GLY A 238 47.40 6.82 -30.22
C GLY A 238 46.58 7.23 -31.47
N PHE A 239 45.43 7.90 -31.33
CA PHE A 239 45.23 9.37 -31.37
C PHE A 239 45.35 10.07 -32.75
N PHE A 240 44.23 10.68 -33.16
CA PHE A 240 44.10 11.83 -34.07
C PHE A 240 44.39 11.62 -35.59
N ARG A 241 43.42 11.91 -36.48
CA ARG A 241 43.18 13.17 -37.26
C ARG A 241 43.82 13.11 -38.66
N ASP A 242 43.37 13.84 -39.69
CA ASP A 242 42.13 14.65 -39.82
C ASP A 242 41.57 14.63 -41.27
N SER A 243 40.34 15.11 -41.39
CA SER A 243 39.68 15.78 -42.53
C SER A 243 40.31 15.82 -43.95
N GLY A 244 39.45 15.64 -44.97
CA GLY A 244 39.53 16.34 -46.27
C GLY A 244 39.24 15.46 -47.51
N GLN A 245 38.66 15.96 -48.61
CA GLN A 245 38.08 17.30 -48.86
C GLN A 245 37.12 17.28 -50.09
N ILE A 246 36.11 18.18 -50.08
CA ILE A 246 35.55 18.92 -51.25
C ILE A 246 34.78 18.16 -52.38
N SER A 247 33.44 18.24 -52.29
CA SER A 247 32.48 18.52 -53.40
C SER A 247 32.26 17.46 -54.53
N SER A 248 31.25 17.54 -55.44
CA SER A 248 30.13 18.48 -55.61
C SER A 248 28.90 17.84 -56.34
N LYS A 249 27.69 18.41 -56.13
CA LYS A 249 26.48 18.46 -57.02
C LYS A 249 25.97 17.23 -57.84
N ARG A 250 24.63 17.05 -57.74
CA ARG A 250 23.62 16.73 -58.80
C ARG A 250 23.27 15.26 -59.21
N THR A 251 22.09 14.83 -58.74
CA THR A 251 20.89 14.32 -59.48
C THR A 251 20.88 13.03 -60.33
N SER A 252 19.66 12.45 -60.45
CA SER A 252 19.21 11.28 -61.25
C SER A 252 19.56 9.91 -60.63
N LEU A 253 18.72 8.84 -60.60
CA LEU A 253 17.71 8.26 -61.53
C LEU A 253 18.34 7.63 -62.79
N ALA A 254 18.04 6.38 -63.20
CA ALA A 254 17.17 5.34 -62.62
C ALA A 254 17.56 3.91 -63.14
N GLU A 255 16.76 2.89 -62.76
CA GLU A 255 16.36 1.68 -63.54
C GLU A 255 17.43 0.66 -64.04
N GLU A 256 17.35 -0.63 -63.67
CA GLU A 256 16.65 -1.80 -64.32
C GLU A 256 17.44 -2.44 -65.50
N TRP A 257 17.33 -3.71 -65.93
CA TRP A 257 16.50 -4.91 -65.64
C TRP A 257 17.39 -6.20 -65.59
N SER A 258 16.96 -7.38 -65.12
CA SER A 258 16.30 -8.47 -65.90
C SER A 258 16.01 -9.67 -64.96
N ILE A 259 14.83 -10.32 -64.94
CA ILE A 259 14.22 -11.28 -65.90
C ILE A 259 15.03 -12.59 -66.02
N GLY A 260 14.48 -13.82 -65.94
CA GLY A 260 13.09 -14.33 -65.78
C GLY A 260 13.14 -15.82 -65.36
N ASP A 261 12.09 -16.65 -65.36
CA ASP A 261 10.64 -16.55 -65.68
C ASP A 261 9.88 -17.45 -64.65
N SER A 262 8.61 -17.90 -64.66
CA SER A 262 7.49 -18.09 -65.62
C SER A 262 6.15 -18.11 -64.82
N ALA A 263 4.91 -17.97 -65.34
CA ALA A 263 4.19 -18.61 -66.47
C ALA A 263 3.93 -20.12 -66.21
N ARG A 264 2.75 -20.75 -66.41
CA ARG A 264 1.44 -20.45 -67.07
C ARG A 264 0.28 -21.09 -66.20
N GLU A 265 -1.03 -21.09 -66.49
CA GLU A 265 -1.85 -20.80 -67.70
C GLU A 265 -3.24 -20.16 -67.35
N PHE A 266 -4.37 -20.71 -67.83
CA PHE A 266 -5.74 -20.15 -67.94
C PHE A 266 -6.80 -21.29 -67.75
N SER A 267 -8.13 -21.16 -67.54
CA SER A 267 -9.14 -20.08 -67.29
C SER A 267 -10.48 -20.77 -66.82
N ALA A 268 -11.75 -20.28 -66.83
CA ALA A 268 -12.43 -19.08 -67.36
C ALA A 268 -13.87 -18.84 -66.77
N PHE A 269 -14.41 -17.63 -67.00
CA PHE A 269 -15.83 -17.19 -67.19
C PHE A 269 -17.03 -17.48 -66.24
N ASP A 270 -17.67 -16.37 -65.80
CA ASP A 270 -19.09 -16.00 -65.64
C ASP A 270 -20.21 -16.89 -65.03
N LYS A 271 -20.99 -16.30 -64.10
CA LYS A 271 -22.32 -15.66 -64.37
C LYS A 271 -22.95 -14.96 -63.13
N THR A 272 -23.97 -14.12 -63.34
CA THR A 272 -24.76 -13.41 -62.29
C THR A 272 -26.28 -13.47 -62.52
N ASP A 273 -27.06 -13.08 -61.49
CA ASP A 273 -28.49 -12.70 -61.48
C ASP A 273 -29.55 -13.79 -61.79
N THR A 274 -30.80 -13.81 -61.27
CA THR A 274 -31.71 -12.72 -60.82
C THR A 274 -32.72 -13.19 -59.72
N LEU A 275 -33.51 -12.26 -59.13
CA LEU A 275 -34.44 -12.41 -58.00
C LEU A 275 -35.66 -13.36 -58.15
N SER A 276 -36.27 -13.73 -57.00
CA SER A 276 -37.72 -13.56 -56.77
C SER A 276 -38.08 -13.43 -55.26
N HIS A 277 -39.27 -12.90 -54.94
CA HIS A 277 -39.81 -12.69 -53.58
C HIS A 277 -40.99 -13.63 -53.28
N THR A 278 -41.22 -13.98 -52.02
CA THR A 278 -42.56 -14.25 -51.43
C THR A 278 -42.60 -13.85 -49.95
N SER A 279 -43.77 -13.42 -49.47
CA SER A 279 -44.17 -13.37 -48.05
C SER A 279 -44.88 -14.71 -47.67
N ASP A 280 -45.30 -15.04 -46.45
CA ASP A 280 -45.94 -14.22 -45.40
C ASP A 280 -46.00 -14.92 -44.02
N GLU A 281 -46.49 -14.17 -43.01
CA GLU A 281 -47.07 -14.56 -41.70
C GLU A 281 -46.35 -15.52 -40.70
N GLY A 282 -46.52 -15.23 -39.40
CA GLY A 282 -46.12 -16.08 -38.26
C GLY A 282 -45.38 -15.31 -37.16
N GLY A 283 -46.05 -14.96 -36.06
CA GLY A 283 -45.50 -14.09 -35.01
C GLY A 283 -45.40 -14.71 -33.61
N SER A 284 -44.72 -14.00 -32.70
CA SER A 284 -44.39 -14.37 -31.30
C SER A 284 -43.39 -15.53 -31.13
N GLU A 285 -42.57 -15.61 -30.08
CA GLU A 285 -42.49 -14.81 -28.84
C GLU A 285 -41.14 -14.06 -28.68
N VAL A 286 -41.05 -13.21 -27.64
CA VAL A 286 -39.84 -12.45 -27.28
C VAL A 286 -39.09 -13.16 -26.16
N ASP A 287 -37.81 -13.48 -26.38
CA ASP A 287 -36.84 -13.76 -25.31
C ASP A 287 -35.69 -12.74 -25.39
N ASP A 288 -36.00 -11.49 -25.01
CA ASP A 288 -35.03 -10.40 -24.91
C ASP A 288 -34.22 -10.57 -23.61
N ASN A 289 -33.30 -11.55 -23.63
CA ASN A 289 -32.38 -11.86 -22.54
C ASN A 289 -31.27 -10.80 -22.44
N SER A 290 -31.72 -9.56 -22.20
CA SER A 290 -30.90 -8.37 -22.09
C SER A 290 -29.86 -8.58 -20.99
N THR A 291 -28.59 -8.36 -21.34
CA THR A 291 -27.48 -8.76 -20.47
C THR A 291 -27.28 -7.73 -19.36
N VAL A 292 -28.12 -7.80 -18.31
CA VAL A 292 -28.10 -6.85 -17.19
C VAL A 292 -26.78 -6.97 -16.41
N VAL A 293 -25.89 -6.00 -16.64
CA VAL A 293 -24.63 -5.88 -15.90
C VAL A 293 -24.83 -4.89 -14.76
N CYS A 294 -24.62 -5.34 -13.52
CA CYS A 294 -24.75 -4.50 -12.34
C CYS A 294 -23.38 -3.95 -11.93
N GLU A 295 -23.18 -2.63 -12.01
CA GLU A 295 -22.10 -1.98 -11.30
C GLU A 295 -22.47 -1.89 -9.82
N ARG A 296 -21.66 -2.48 -8.96
CA ARG A 296 -21.88 -2.59 -7.51
C ARG A 296 -20.70 -2.00 -6.75
N GLU A 297 -20.98 -1.07 -5.87
CA GLU A 297 -19.98 -0.39 -5.04
C GLU A 297 -20.11 -0.91 -3.61
N TYR A 298 -19.04 -1.48 -3.07
CA TYR A 298 -19.03 -2.07 -1.74
C TYR A 298 -18.12 -1.28 -0.79
N VAL A 299 -18.50 -1.19 0.49
CA VAL A 299 -17.66 -0.63 1.55
C VAL A 299 -17.64 -1.64 2.69
N GLN A 300 -16.45 -2.18 3.00
CA GLN A 300 -16.28 -3.21 4.04
C GLN A 300 -17.31 -4.37 3.93
N GLY A 301 -17.63 -4.79 2.71
CA GLY A 301 -18.57 -5.86 2.40
C GLY A 301 -20.04 -5.42 2.27
N VAL A 302 -20.42 -4.23 2.74
CA VAL A 302 -21.77 -3.66 2.60
C VAL A 302 -21.93 -3.08 1.19
N LEU A 303 -23.01 -3.43 0.49
CA LEU A 303 -23.36 -2.82 -0.80
C LEU A 303 -23.90 -1.40 -0.55
N ILE A 304 -23.24 -0.36 -1.06
CA ILE A 304 -23.65 1.04 -0.87
C ILE A 304 -24.31 1.66 -2.11
N ASN A 305 -24.12 1.06 -3.29
CA ASN A 305 -24.63 1.56 -4.57
C ASN A 305 -24.74 0.41 -5.56
N GLU A 306 -25.85 0.33 -6.29
CA GLU A 306 -26.05 -0.62 -7.40
C GLU A 306 -26.68 0.09 -8.59
N ARG A 307 -26.06 -0.03 -9.77
CA ARG A 307 -26.52 0.56 -11.03
C ARG A 307 -26.56 -0.49 -12.12
N THR A 308 -27.75 -0.77 -12.63
CA THR A 308 -27.97 -1.65 -13.78
C THR A 308 -27.63 -0.93 -15.08
N LYS A 309 -26.67 -1.45 -15.85
CA LYS A 309 -26.37 -0.98 -17.21
C LYS A 309 -27.10 -1.85 -18.23
N ASN A 310 -28.22 -1.32 -18.74
CA ASN A 310 -28.91 -1.88 -19.89
C ASN A 310 -28.17 -1.44 -21.17
N ASN A 311 -27.69 -2.39 -21.97
CA ASN A 311 -26.93 -2.12 -23.21
C ASN A 311 -27.85 -1.73 -24.39
N ALA A 312 -28.69 -0.72 -24.19
CA ALA A 312 -29.60 -0.16 -25.20
C ALA A 312 -29.20 1.29 -25.55
N GLY A 313 -28.07 1.47 -26.24
CA GLY A 313 -27.64 2.82 -26.67
C GLY A 313 -26.15 3.03 -26.98
N LEU A 314 -25.55 2.26 -27.91
CA LEU A 314 -24.20 2.58 -28.42
C LEU A 314 -24.04 2.37 -29.94
N LEU A 315 -24.98 2.86 -30.72
CA LEU A 315 -24.88 2.97 -32.19
C LEU A 315 -25.48 4.29 -32.70
N ASP A 316 -24.85 5.43 -32.43
CA ASP A 316 -24.41 6.33 -33.52
C ASP A 316 -23.47 7.46 -33.07
N LYS A 317 -22.42 7.68 -33.88
CA LYS A 317 -21.73 8.96 -34.14
C LYS A 317 -20.50 8.71 -35.01
N LYS A 318 -20.71 8.73 -36.32
CA LYS A 318 -19.64 8.74 -37.33
C LYS A 318 -18.75 9.99 -37.15
N GLU A 319 -17.44 9.80 -37.24
CA GLU A 319 -16.49 10.92 -37.30
C GLU A 319 -16.65 11.72 -38.61
N GLN A 320 -16.40 13.03 -38.55
CA GLN A 320 -16.04 13.82 -39.72
C GLN A 320 -14.73 14.59 -39.46
N PRO A 321 -13.78 14.60 -40.41
CA PRO A 321 -12.50 15.27 -40.23
C PRO A 321 -12.63 16.78 -40.33
N ARG A 322 -11.91 17.53 -39.47
CA ARG A 322 -11.75 18.99 -39.61
C ARG A 322 -10.27 19.41 -39.64
N LYS A 323 -10.06 20.54 -40.33
CA LYS A 323 -8.81 20.97 -40.99
C LYS A 323 -7.68 21.41 -40.03
N PHE A 324 -6.52 21.63 -40.64
CA PHE A 324 -5.22 21.92 -40.01
C PHE A 324 -5.12 23.23 -39.19
N GLN A 325 -4.27 23.13 -38.16
CA GLN A 325 -3.42 24.17 -37.54
C GLN A 325 -4.04 25.46 -36.96
N MET A 326 -3.78 25.65 -35.66
CA MET A 326 -3.04 26.81 -35.18
C MET A 326 -2.01 26.35 -34.13
N LYS A 327 -0.77 26.86 -34.19
CA LYS A 327 0.32 26.44 -33.26
C LYS A 327 0.34 27.32 -32.00
N GLU A 328 -0.27 26.86 -30.92
CA GLU A 328 0.16 27.28 -29.57
C GLU A 328 1.24 26.36 -29.03
N VAL A 329 2.27 26.95 -28.40
CA VAL A 329 3.40 26.21 -27.85
C VAL A 329 3.03 25.63 -26.49
N LYS A 330 2.51 24.39 -26.48
CA LYS A 330 2.38 23.61 -25.24
C LYS A 330 3.71 23.60 -24.48
N LYS A 331 3.74 24.22 -23.30
CA LYS A 331 4.81 24.00 -22.32
C LYS A 331 4.83 22.50 -22.00
N ARG A 332 5.93 21.82 -22.32
CA ARG A 332 6.16 20.41 -21.93
C ARG A 332 5.95 20.28 -20.43
N SER A 333 5.10 19.35 -20.01
CA SER A 333 4.89 19.09 -18.59
C SER A 333 6.08 18.30 -18.04
N PHE A 334 6.18 18.16 -16.72
CA PHE A 334 7.19 17.32 -16.10
C PHE A 334 6.84 15.82 -16.17
N ALA A 335 5.56 15.48 -16.42
CA ALA A 335 5.08 14.10 -16.49
C ALA A 335 5.53 13.37 -17.77
N ASP A 336 5.63 14.08 -18.90
CA ASP A 336 5.90 13.55 -20.25
C ASP A 336 7.34 13.00 -20.45
N LEU A 337 8.05 12.63 -19.39
CA LEU A 337 9.48 12.26 -19.39
C LEU A 337 9.83 10.99 -18.58
N PHE A 338 8.88 10.42 -17.85
CA PHE A 338 9.11 9.33 -16.88
C PHE A 338 8.45 8.01 -17.30
N GLU A 339 8.99 7.37 -18.34
CA GLU A 339 8.75 5.94 -18.62
C GLU A 339 9.05 5.09 -17.37
N GLY A 340 8.18 4.13 -17.05
CA GLY A 340 8.04 3.53 -15.70
C GLY A 340 9.32 3.00 -15.05
N ASN A 341 10.29 2.50 -15.82
CA ASN A 341 11.60 2.07 -15.32
C ASN A 341 12.36 3.16 -14.52
N LYS A 342 12.07 4.45 -14.76
CA LYS A 342 12.76 5.57 -14.10
C LYS A 342 12.31 5.77 -12.65
N SER A 343 11.04 5.49 -12.32
CA SER A 343 10.51 5.73 -10.96
C SER A 343 11.05 4.70 -9.97
N TYR A 344 11.11 3.42 -10.36
CA TYR A 344 11.69 2.34 -9.55
C TYR A 344 13.13 2.63 -9.09
N TYR A 345 14.00 3.06 -10.01
CA TYR A 345 15.38 3.44 -9.64
C TYR A 345 15.43 4.68 -8.74
N LEU A 346 14.47 5.59 -8.86
CA LEU A 346 14.40 6.81 -8.05
C LEU A 346 14.00 6.50 -6.60
N MET A 347 13.00 5.63 -6.42
CA MET A 347 12.63 5.02 -5.13
C MET A 347 13.81 4.31 -4.48
N LEU A 348 14.46 3.39 -5.20
CA LEU A 348 15.57 2.60 -4.66
C LEU A 348 16.77 3.48 -4.26
N ASN A 349 17.09 4.50 -5.05
CA ASN A 349 18.13 5.49 -4.72
C ASN A 349 17.78 6.31 -3.47
N LEU A 350 16.50 6.64 -3.26
CA LEU A 350 16.03 7.35 -2.08
C LEU A 350 16.15 6.49 -0.82
N GLN A 351 15.73 5.22 -0.89
CA GLN A 351 15.86 4.27 0.23
C GLN A 351 17.32 4.04 0.63
N LEU A 352 18.22 3.83 -0.35
CA LEU A 352 19.67 3.69 -0.12
C LEU A 352 20.27 4.95 0.52
N GLY A 353 19.89 6.13 0.02
CA GLY A 353 20.35 7.42 0.54
C GLY A 353 19.91 7.69 1.98
N ILE A 354 18.62 7.49 2.29
CA ILE A 354 18.07 7.69 3.64
C ILE A 354 18.69 6.70 4.62
N ARG A 355 18.77 5.40 4.25
CA ARG A 355 19.41 4.36 5.09
C ARG A 355 20.86 4.71 5.42
N TYR A 356 21.62 5.25 4.45
CA TYR A 356 22.98 5.73 4.68
C TYR A 356 23.06 6.98 5.58
N THR A 357 22.26 8.04 5.34
CA THR A 357 22.29 9.23 6.21
C THR A 357 21.95 8.84 7.64
N VAL A 358 20.85 8.12 7.85
CA VAL A 358 20.35 7.80 9.19
C VAL A 358 21.32 6.86 9.91
N GLY A 359 21.78 5.78 9.26
CA GLY A 359 22.80 4.88 9.82
C GLY A 359 24.13 5.58 10.18
N LYS A 360 24.49 6.65 9.47
CA LYS A 360 25.68 7.47 9.77
C LYS A 360 25.47 8.49 10.89
N ILE A 361 24.22 8.94 11.12
CA ILE A 361 23.88 10.04 12.03
C ILE A 361 23.34 9.54 13.37
N THR A 362 22.68 8.38 13.43
CA THR A 362 22.19 7.79 14.69
C THR A 362 23.30 7.52 15.71
N PRO A 363 24.50 7.00 15.35
CA PRO A 363 25.60 6.76 16.32
C PRO A 363 26.26 8.03 16.88
N VAL A 364 25.95 9.21 16.35
CA VAL A 364 26.46 10.49 16.89
C VAL A 364 25.76 10.77 18.22
N PRO A 365 26.45 11.23 19.28
CA PRO A 365 25.80 11.63 20.53
C PRO A 365 24.73 12.72 20.30
N THR A 366 23.61 12.63 21.03
CA THR A 366 22.58 13.67 21.09
C THR A 366 23.16 14.99 21.57
N ARG A 367 22.83 16.08 20.89
CA ARG A 367 23.22 17.45 21.25
C ARG A 367 22.24 18.47 20.69
N GLU A 368 22.24 19.66 21.25
CA GLU A 368 21.51 20.81 20.72
C GLU A 368 21.89 21.14 19.27
N VAL A 369 20.90 21.64 18.53
CA VAL A 369 21.04 22.07 17.14
C VAL A 369 21.62 23.48 17.08
N ARG A 370 22.74 23.65 16.38
CA ARG A 370 23.46 24.92 16.28
C ARG A 370 23.14 25.60 14.95
N TYR A 371 23.31 26.92 14.87
CA TYR A 371 23.07 27.67 13.62
C TYR A 371 23.86 27.12 12.40
N SER A 372 25.04 26.55 12.64
CA SER A 372 25.86 25.88 11.63
C SER A 372 25.22 24.61 11.03
N ASP A 373 24.32 23.92 11.75
CA ASP A 373 23.65 22.69 11.30
C ASP A 373 22.59 22.94 10.20
N PHE A 374 22.12 24.18 10.06
CA PHE A 374 21.27 24.64 8.95
C PHE A 374 22.08 25.07 7.71
N GLY A 375 23.40 25.21 7.84
CA GLY A 375 24.28 25.79 6.82
C GLY A 375 24.70 24.83 5.70
N GLU A 376 25.30 25.39 4.63
CA GLU A 376 25.87 24.64 3.50
C GLU A 376 26.83 23.51 3.94
N ARG A 377 27.61 23.75 5.01
CA ARG A 377 28.64 22.85 5.53
C ARG A 377 28.09 21.62 6.26
N ALA A 378 26.84 21.66 6.75
CA ALA A 378 26.21 20.53 7.44
C ALA A 378 25.60 19.50 6.47
N ARG A 379 25.51 19.82 5.18
CA ARG A 379 24.89 18.96 4.17
C ARG A 379 25.78 17.79 3.80
N ILE A 380 25.37 16.57 4.14
CA ILE A 380 26.07 15.36 3.71
C ILE A 380 25.94 15.20 2.19
N ARG A 381 27.02 14.79 1.53
CA ARG A 381 27.02 14.34 0.13
C ARG A 381 27.72 12.99 0.08
N MET A 382 27.23 12.09 -0.76
CA MET A 382 27.86 10.79 -1.01
C MET A 382 27.62 10.36 -2.46
N TYR A 383 28.58 9.63 -3.04
CA TYR A 383 28.43 9.01 -4.35
C TYR A 383 28.12 7.53 -4.18
N PHE A 384 27.08 7.06 -4.86
CA PHE A 384 26.64 5.67 -4.86
C PHE A 384 26.90 5.07 -6.25
N PRO A 385 28.05 4.40 -6.46
CA PRO A 385 28.30 3.60 -7.66
C PRO A 385 27.61 2.25 -7.56
N LYS A 386 27.06 1.74 -8.67
CA LYS A 386 26.38 0.44 -8.75
C LYS A 386 27.20 -0.73 -8.20
N LYS A 387 28.53 -0.70 -8.40
CA LYS A 387 29.48 -1.72 -7.92
C LYS A 387 29.75 -1.66 -6.41
N GLY A 388 29.25 -0.65 -5.70
CA GLY A 388 29.62 -0.36 -4.32
C GLY A 388 30.96 0.37 -4.19
N SER A 389 31.28 0.79 -2.97
CA SER A 389 32.52 1.45 -2.56
C SER A 389 32.86 1.07 -1.12
N GLN A 390 33.99 1.55 -0.59
CA GLN A 390 34.33 1.39 0.83
C GLN A 390 33.30 2.05 1.79
N LEU A 391 32.47 2.98 1.29
CA LEU A 391 31.51 3.75 2.10
C LEU A 391 30.04 3.50 1.74
N THR A 392 29.77 2.70 0.70
CA THR A 392 28.42 2.46 0.17
C THR A 392 28.28 1.02 -0.34
N PRO A 393 27.21 0.28 -0.01
CA PRO A 393 26.99 -1.06 -0.54
C PRO A 393 26.82 -1.05 -2.07
N SER A 394 27.06 -2.19 -2.71
CA SER A 394 26.63 -2.43 -4.09
C SER A 394 25.10 -2.52 -4.18
N HIS A 395 24.54 -2.20 -5.35
CA HIS A 395 23.08 -2.14 -5.52
C HIS A 395 22.63 -2.47 -6.94
N SER A 396 21.36 -2.86 -7.11
CA SER A 396 20.76 -3.11 -8.43
C SER A 396 20.50 -1.82 -9.24
N SER A 397 20.43 -0.66 -8.58
CA SER A 397 20.16 0.65 -9.20
C SER A 397 21.29 1.21 -10.07
N ILE A 398 21.04 2.33 -10.75
CA ILE A 398 22.03 3.13 -11.49
C ILE A 398 22.86 4.03 -10.55
N ASP A 399 24.08 4.38 -10.97
CA ASP A 399 24.95 5.31 -10.23
C ASP A 399 24.28 6.68 -9.99
N PHE A 400 24.37 7.19 -8.76
CA PHE A 400 23.82 8.50 -8.38
C PHE A 400 24.67 9.22 -7.33
N TYR A 401 24.49 10.54 -7.24
CA TYR A 401 24.93 11.32 -6.08
C TYR A 401 23.76 11.56 -5.15
N TRP A 402 23.96 11.21 -3.89
CA TRP A 402 23.10 11.53 -2.76
C TRP A 402 23.52 12.85 -2.12
N LYS A 403 22.55 13.63 -1.66
CA LYS A 403 22.75 14.83 -0.87
C LYS A 403 21.64 14.97 0.17
N ASP A 404 22.05 15.13 1.41
CA ASP A 404 21.18 15.31 2.56
C ASP A 404 21.28 16.75 3.06
N TYR A 405 20.14 17.38 3.35
CA TYR A 405 20.09 18.76 3.83
C TYR A 405 19.84 18.79 5.33
N CYS A 406 20.77 19.35 6.10
CA CYS A 406 20.62 19.62 7.53
C CYS A 406 20.29 18.35 8.38
N PRO A 407 21.03 17.23 8.24
CA PRO A 407 20.65 15.93 8.81
C PRO A 407 20.55 15.92 10.35
N MET A 408 21.34 16.75 11.05
CA MET A 408 21.21 16.91 12.51
C MET A 408 19.89 17.58 12.91
N VAL A 409 19.44 18.59 12.14
CA VAL A 409 18.15 19.27 12.35
C VAL A 409 17.00 18.28 12.16
N PHE A 410 17.04 17.50 11.07
CA PHE A 410 16.01 16.50 10.78
C PHE A 410 16.08 15.25 11.64
N ARG A 411 17.22 14.94 12.27
CA ARG A 411 17.27 13.97 13.37
C ARG A 411 16.52 14.52 14.58
N ASN A 412 16.84 15.73 15.04
CA ASN A 412 16.25 16.23 16.27
C ASN A 412 14.75 16.62 16.12
N LEU A 413 14.32 17.01 14.92
CA LEU A 413 12.88 17.09 14.59
C LEU A 413 12.18 15.73 14.73
N ARG A 414 12.77 14.62 14.29
CA ARG A 414 12.20 13.27 14.48
C ARG A 414 12.13 12.91 15.97
N GLU A 415 13.18 13.22 16.74
CA GLU A 415 13.21 13.03 18.20
C GLU A 415 12.12 13.86 18.91
N MET A 416 11.92 15.13 18.54
CA MET A 416 10.79 15.96 19.02
C MET A 416 9.43 15.34 18.70
N PHE A 417 9.25 14.87 17.45
CA PHE A 417 8.04 14.21 16.96
C PHE A 417 7.85 12.76 17.45
N LYS A 418 8.65 12.32 18.44
CA LYS A 418 8.61 10.99 19.07
C LYS A 418 8.76 9.82 18.08
N LEU A 419 9.50 10.05 17.00
CA LEU A 419 9.74 9.09 15.92
C LEU A 419 11.16 8.52 16.03
N ASP A 420 11.25 7.22 16.29
CA ASP A 420 12.53 6.51 16.34
C ASP A 420 13.22 6.43 14.96
N ALA A 421 14.55 6.35 14.98
CA ALA A 421 15.38 6.26 13.80
C ALA A 421 15.29 4.91 13.08
N ALA A 422 15.11 3.80 13.80
CA ALA A 422 14.90 2.47 13.20
C ALA A 422 13.47 2.33 12.66
N GLU A 423 12.45 2.80 13.39
CA GLU A 423 11.07 2.90 12.85
C GLU A 423 11.03 3.64 11.50
N TYR A 424 11.64 4.83 11.45
CA TYR A 424 11.72 5.64 10.23
C TYR A 424 12.44 4.91 9.07
N MET A 425 13.51 4.16 9.38
CA MET A 425 14.22 3.36 8.37
C MET A 425 13.42 2.13 7.92
N MET A 426 12.70 1.44 8.81
CA MET A 426 11.89 0.28 8.45
C MET A 426 10.70 0.70 7.57
N SER A 427 9.99 1.76 7.97
CA SER A 427 8.85 2.32 7.24
C SER A 427 9.19 2.71 5.79
N ILE A 428 10.28 3.46 5.59
CA ILE A 428 10.65 4.02 4.29
C ILE A 428 11.56 3.09 3.49
N CYS A 429 12.51 2.42 4.15
CA CYS A 429 13.58 1.66 3.50
C CYS A 429 13.44 0.14 3.67
N GLY A 430 12.31 -0.36 4.18
CA GLY A 430 12.00 -1.78 4.29
C GLY A 430 11.73 -2.46 2.94
N ASP A 431 11.67 -3.80 2.97
CA ASP A 431 11.68 -4.65 1.77
C ASP A 431 10.40 -4.55 0.93
N ASP A 432 9.27 -4.19 1.55
CA ASP A 432 7.97 -4.03 0.87
C ASP A 432 7.84 -2.68 0.11
N GLY A 433 8.89 -1.83 0.14
CA GLY A 433 9.08 -0.70 -0.81
C GLY A 433 8.33 0.60 -0.48
N LEU A 434 8.27 1.49 -1.48
CA LEU A 434 7.41 2.68 -1.48
C LEU A 434 6.35 2.55 -2.56
N ARG A 435 5.14 3.06 -2.29
CA ARG A 435 4.02 3.07 -3.24
C ARG A 435 3.93 4.43 -3.92
N GLU A 436 3.98 4.48 -5.25
CA GLU A 436 3.79 5.71 -6.02
C GLU A 436 2.29 6.03 -6.15
N LEU A 437 1.91 7.28 -5.85
CA LEU A 437 0.52 7.73 -5.95
C LEU A 437 0.29 8.39 -7.32
N SER A 438 -0.60 7.79 -8.12
CA SER A 438 -0.94 8.21 -9.49
C SER A 438 -1.78 9.50 -9.58
N SER A 439 -1.62 10.42 -8.63
CA SER A 439 -2.35 11.69 -8.55
C SER A 439 -1.46 12.88 -9.00
N PRO A 440 -1.41 13.22 -10.31
CA PRO A 440 -0.70 14.40 -10.80
C PRO A 440 -1.45 15.68 -10.41
N GLY A 441 -1.32 16.11 -9.15
CA GLY A 441 -1.82 17.40 -8.71
C GLY A 441 -1.26 18.55 -9.56
N LYS A 442 -1.91 19.72 -9.56
CA LYS A 442 -1.67 20.86 -10.48
C LYS A 442 -0.20 21.32 -10.63
N SER A 443 0.70 20.90 -9.74
CA SER A 443 2.14 21.16 -9.80
C SER A 443 2.98 20.15 -10.61
N GLY A 444 2.45 18.96 -10.94
CA GLY A 444 3.21 17.88 -11.60
C GLY A 444 4.32 17.29 -10.72
N SER A 445 4.10 17.27 -9.39
CA SER A 445 4.99 16.63 -8.42
C SER A 445 4.62 15.16 -8.24
N LEU A 446 5.63 14.28 -8.21
CA LEU A 446 5.45 12.88 -7.82
C LEU A 446 5.28 12.78 -6.30
N PHE A 447 4.46 11.82 -5.88
CA PHE A 447 4.24 11.48 -4.48
C PHE A 447 4.49 9.99 -4.29
N TYR A 448 5.28 9.64 -3.28
CA TYR A 448 5.40 8.28 -2.78
C TYR A 448 4.86 8.20 -1.36
N LEU A 449 4.42 7.01 -0.97
CA LEU A 449 3.85 6.67 0.32
C LEU A 449 4.61 5.47 0.89
N SER A 450 4.92 5.47 2.18
CA SER A 450 5.55 4.31 2.83
C SER A 450 4.63 3.09 2.85
N HIS A 451 5.20 1.89 3.01
CA HIS A 451 4.41 0.65 2.99
C HIS A 451 3.38 0.55 4.14
N ASP A 452 3.62 1.27 5.23
CA ASP A 452 2.79 1.40 6.43
C ASP A 452 1.87 2.64 6.41
N ASP A 453 1.85 3.40 5.32
CA ASP A 453 1.12 4.67 5.16
C ASP A 453 1.50 5.82 6.14
N ARG A 454 2.58 5.69 6.92
CA ARG A 454 3.00 6.70 7.93
C ARG A 454 3.63 7.95 7.33
N PHE A 455 4.33 7.85 6.19
CA PHE A 455 5.08 8.94 5.56
C PHE A 455 4.72 9.17 4.10
N VAL A 456 4.46 10.44 3.77
CA VAL A 456 4.37 10.94 2.38
C VAL A 456 5.72 11.54 1.98
N ILE A 457 6.16 11.22 0.77
CA ILE A 457 7.41 11.69 0.18
C ILE A 457 7.05 12.46 -1.09
N LYS A 458 7.27 13.77 -1.08
CA LYS A 458 6.88 14.69 -2.17
C LYS A 458 8.11 15.19 -2.92
N THR A 459 8.10 15.12 -4.25
CA THR A 459 9.13 15.79 -5.05
C THR A 459 8.97 17.30 -4.99
N LEU A 460 10.03 18.02 -4.62
CA LEU A 460 10.06 19.48 -4.57
C LEU A 460 10.67 20.09 -5.83
N ARG A 461 10.19 21.29 -6.18
CA ARG A 461 10.83 22.22 -7.11
C ARG A 461 11.97 22.96 -6.40
N THR A 462 12.98 23.39 -7.16
CA THR A 462 14.09 24.22 -6.66
C THR A 462 13.65 25.51 -5.94
N SER A 463 12.45 26.03 -6.23
CA SER A 463 11.85 27.16 -5.49
C SER A 463 11.34 26.76 -4.11
N GLU A 464 10.61 25.66 -4.00
CA GLU A 464 10.01 25.16 -2.76
C GLU A 464 11.11 24.70 -1.79
N LEU A 465 12.16 24.05 -2.31
CA LEU A 465 13.39 23.73 -1.58
C LEU A 465 14.05 24.98 -0.96
N LYS A 466 14.12 26.09 -1.69
CA LYS A 466 14.71 27.34 -1.19
C LYS A 466 13.85 27.96 -0.08
N VAL A 467 12.52 27.91 -0.20
CA VAL A 467 11.60 28.37 0.84
C VAL A 467 11.74 27.52 2.10
N LEU A 468 11.75 26.18 1.98
CA LEU A 468 11.93 25.27 3.11
C LEU A 468 13.28 25.51 3.82
N LEU A 469 14.39 25.59 3.09
CA LEU A 469 15.71 25.84 3.68
C LEU A 469 15.83 27.22 4.36
N LYS A 470 15.15 28.24 3.82
CA LYS A 470 15.08 29.58 4.42
C LYS A 470 14.23 29.58 5.71
N MET A 471 13.13 28.85 5.70
CA MET A 471 12.19 28.73 6.82
C MET A 471 12.71 27.82 7.95
N LEU A 472 13.56 26.83 7.64
CA LEU A 472 13.92 25.73 8.55
C LEU A 472 14.37 26.17 9.96
N PRO A 473 15.18 27.24 10.17
CA PRO A 473 15.53 27.70 11.52
C PRO A 473 14.33 28.24 12.31
N SER A 474 13.41 28.94 11.62
CA SER A 474 12.17 29.46 12.22
C SER A 474 11.20 28.31 12.53
N TYR A 475 11.05 27.36 11.59
CA TYR A 475 10.18 26.19 11.73
C TYR A 475 10.64 25.28 12.88
N TYR A 476 11.95 25.04 13.01
CA TYR A 476 12.52 24.29 14.12
C TYR A 476 12.09 24.89 15.47
N LYS A 477 12.26 26.21 15.65
CA LYS A 477 11.83 26.93 16.87
C LYS A 477 10.32 26.92 17.08
N HIS A 478 9.53 26.97 16.00
CA HIS A 478 8.07 26.92 16.10
C HIS A 478 7.57 25.55 16.57
N VAL A 479 8.21 24.46 16.12
CA VAL A 479 7.95 23.10 16.60
C VAL A 479 8.40 22.94 18.05
N GLU A 480 9.62 23.37 18.38
CA GLU A 480 10.23 23.32 19.72
C GLU A 480 9.41 24.06 20.78
N ALA A 481 8.67 25.11 20.39
CA ALA A 481 7.78 25.86 21.27
C ALA A 481 6.31 25.37 21.27
N HIS A 482 5.90 24.51 20.32
CA HIS A 482 4.49 24.13 20.13
C HIS A 482 4.34 22.68 19.62
N ASP A 483 4.44 21.68 20.52
CA ASP A 483 4.23 20.24 20.21
C ASP A 483 3.02 19.95 19.31
N ASN A 484 1.92 20.67 19.60
CA ASN A 484 0.58 20.49 19.03
C ASN A 484 0.37 21.24 17.71
N THR A 485 1.42 21.84 17.12
CA THR A 485 1.33 22.53 15.82
C THR A 485 0.66 21.64 14.77
N LEU A 486 -0.31 22.24 14.07
CA LEU A 486 -1.11 21.60 13.05
C LEU A 486 -0.38 21.54 11.69
N ILE A 487 0.75 22.25 11.58
CA ILE A 487 1.61 22.31 10.40
C ILE A 487 2.16 20.91 10.05
N THR A 488 2.24 20.60 8.76
CA THR A 488 2.78 19.33 8.28
C THR A 488 4.22 19.09 8.78
N LYS A 489 4.46 17.90 9.34
CA LYS A 489 5.68 17.55 10.08
C LYS A 489 6.73 16.99 9.13
N PHE A 490 7.84 17.71 8.94
CA PHE A 490 8.96 17.33 8.07
C PHE A 490 10.03 16.48 8.79
N TYR A 491 10.45 15.38 8.17
CA TYR A 491 11.39 14.40 8.75
C TYR A 491 12.72 14.25 8.00
N GLY A 492 12.80 14.76 6.78
CA GLY A 492 13.98 14.66 5.94
C GLY A 492 13.87 15.50 4.67
N LEU A 493 15.00 15.99 4.17
CA LEU A 493 15.09 16.83 2.98
C LEU A 493 16.32 16.41 2.18
N HIS A 494 16.11 15.99 0.94
CA HIS A 494 17.11 15.24 0.17
C HIS A 494 17.18 15.66 -1.30
N GLU A 495 18.31 15.41 -1.97
CA GLU A 495 18.53 15.63 -3.42
C GLU A 495 19.27 14.43 -4.02
N ILE A 496 18.68 13.84 -5.05
CA ILE A 496 19.31 12.80 -5.89
C ILE A 496 19.75 13.47 -7.19
N THR A 497 21.03 13.35 -7.54
CA THR A 497 21.54 13.76 -8.85
C THR A 497 21.93 12.53 -9.66
N LEU A 498 21.29 12.33 -10.81
CA LEU A 498 21.52 11.20 -11.71
C LEU A 498 22.66 11.52 -12.70
N ARG A 499 23.24 10.48 -13.32
CA ARG A 499 24.14 10.64 -14.48
C ARG A 499 23.47 11.53 -15.54
N GLY A 500 24.22 12.53 -16.05
CA GLY A 500 23.66 13.59 -16.91
C GLY A 500 23.16 14.83 -16.16
N GLY A 501 23.39 14.95 -14.85
CA GLY A 501 23.20 16.19 -14.08
C GLY A 501 21.76 16.54 -13.72
N LYS A 502 20.78 15.71 -14.10
CA LYS A 502 19.38 15.85 -13.67
C LYS A 502 19.27 15.67 -12.16
N LYS A 503 18.60 16.62 -11.51
CA LYS A 503 18.36 16.63 -10.06
C LYS A 503 16.89 16.42 -9.77
N VAL A 504 16.59 15.63 -8.75
CA VAL A 504 15.27 15.53 -8.13
C VAL A 504 15.43 15.76 -6.64
N GLN A 505 14.60 16.62 -6.06
CA GLN A 505 14.62 16.94 -4.64
C GLN A 505 13.36 16.38 -3.96
N PHE A 506 13.50 15.95 -2.71
CA PHE A 506 12.45 15.26 -1.97
C PHE A 506 12.33 15.86 -0.57
N VAL A 507 11.10 15.99 -0.10
CA VAL A 507 10.82 16.15 1.33
C VAL A 507 10.05 14.93 1.82
N VAL A 508 10.45 14.43 2.99
CA VAL A 508 9.73 13.39 3.73
C VAL A 508 8.87 14.10 4.79
N MET A 509 7.58 13.82 4.79
CA MET A 509 6.58 14.47 5.63
C MET A 509 5.56 13.46 6.18
N GLY A 510 4.93 13.78 7.31
CA GLY A 510 3.90 12.92 7.90
C GLY A 510 2.66 12.82 7.03
N ASN A 511 2.16 11.58 6.82
CA ASN A 511 0.81 11.40 6.32
C ASN A 511 -0.18 11.87 7.40
N MET A 512 -1.04 12.82 7.05
CA MET A 512 -2.07 13.32 7.97
C MET A 512 -3.27 12.38 8.14
N PHE A 513 -3.44 11.45 7.20
CA PHE A 513 -4.47 10.41 7.25
C PHE A 513 -3.88 9.02 7.55
N TYR A 514 -2.74 8.98 8.24
CA TYR A 514 -2.26 7.76 8.88
C TYR A 514 -3.13 7.50 10.13
N THR A 515 -4.10 6.61 9.99
CA THR A 515 -5.03 6.18 11.03
C THR A 515 -5.63 4.82 10.68
N GLU A 516 -6.12 4.08 11.68
CA GLU A 516 -6.89 2.85 11.50
C GLU A 516 -8.33 3.13 11.05
N LEU A 517 -8.83 4.35 11.26
CA LEU A 517 -10.19 4.75 10.89
C LEU A 517 -10.28 5.15 9.40
N ARG A 518 -11.26 4.58 8.68
CA ARG A 518 -11.53 4.92 7.27
C ARG A 518 -11.98 6.38 7.16
N ILE A 519 -11.20 7.21 6.46
CA ILE A 519 -11.55 8.60 6.16
C ILE A 519 -12.59 8.64 5.04
N HIS A 520 -13.84 9.00 5.38
CA HIS A 520 -15.02 8.95 4.52
C HIS A 520 -15.18 10.18 3.61
N ARG A 521 -14.68 11.35 4.03
CA ARG A 521 -14.55 12.57 3.20
C ARG A 521 -13.21 13.25 3.47
N ARG A 522 -12.67 13.93 2.46
CA ARG A 522 -11.41 14.69 2.51
C ARG A 522 -11.66 16.07 1.94
N TYR A 523 -11.19 17.12 2.62
CA TYR A 523 -11.36 18.52 2.19
C TYR A 523 -10.03 19.28 2.24
N ASP A 524 -9.70 20.01 1.18
CA ASP A 524 -8.65 21.02 1.11
C ASP A 524 -9.31 22.41 1.24
N LEU A 525 -9.08 23.13 2.34
CA LEU A 525 -9.79 24.36 2.70
C LEU A 525 -8.83 25.56 2.76
N LYS A 526 -9.20 26.72 2.19
CA LYS A 526 -8.35 27.94 2.09
C LYS A 526 -9.06 29.26 2.42
N GLY A 527 -10.35 29.17 2.77
CA GLY A 527 -11.23 30.32 2.96
C GLY A 527 -11.43 31.15 1.70
N SER A 528 -11.42 30.53 0.52
CA SER A 528 -11.49 31.24 -0.76
C SER A 528 -12.47 30.58 -1.72
N TYR A 529 -13.02 31.34 -2.66
CA TYR A 529 -14.12 30.86 -3.52
C TYR A 529 -13.67 30.53 -4.96
N GLN A 530 -12.71 31.26 -5.53
CA GLN A 530 -12.41 31.16 -6.97
C GLN A 530 -11.72 29.83 -7.34
N GLY A 531 -12.44 28.94 -8.03
CA GLY A 531 -11.95 27.61 -8.41
C GLY A 531 -11.83 26.64 -7.22
N ARG A 532 -12.68 26.83 -6.21
CA ARG A 532 -12.69 26.10 -4.93
C ARG A 532 -13.95 25.25 -4.73
N SER A 533 -14.56 24.83 -5.84
CA SER A 533 -15.44 23.66 -5.93
C SER A 533 -14.72 22.50 -6.63
N THR A 534 -15.32 21.32 -6.59
CA THR A 534 -14.92 20.13 -7.35
C THR A 534 -15.90 19.90 -8.49
N ASN A 535 -15.41 19.43 -9.64
CA ASN A 535 -16.30 19.08 -10.74
C ASN A 535 -17.10 17.84 -10.35
N LYS A 536 -18.43 17.87 -10.56
CA LYS A 536 -19.33 16.80 -10.07
C LYS A 536 -19.07 15.46 -10.77
N ASP A 537 -18.56 15.49 -11.99
CA ASP A 537 -18.23 14.30 -12.78
C ASP A 537 -16.90 13.62 -12.35
N ASP A 538 -16.04 14.33 -11.59
CA ASP A 538 -14.70 13.86 -11.16
C ASP A 538 -14.67 13.42 -9.67
N ILE A 539 -15.83 13.12 -9.07
CA ILE A 539 -15.95 12.74 -7.65
C ILE A 539 -15.87 11.22 -7.48
N GLU A 540 -14.65 10.69 -7.44
CA GLU A 540 -14.36 9.29 -7.09
C GLU A 540 -14.21 9.07 -5.57
N GLU A 541 -14.22 7.79 -5.15
CA GLU A 541 -14.04 7.38 -3.75
C GLU A 541 -12.62 7.72 -3.24
N GLY A 542 -12.48 8.92 -2.69
CA GLY A 542 -11.22 9.43 -2.14
C GLY A 542 -10.78 10.78 -2.70
N THR A 543 -11.51 11.35 -3.66
CA THR A 543 -11.31 12.72 -4.18
C THR A 543 -11.31 13.74 -3.03
N THR A 544 -10.31 14.62 -3.00
CA THR A 544 -10.23 15.73 -2.04
C THR A 544 -11.10 16.90 -2.51
N LEU A 545 -12.21 17.09 -1.81
CA LEU A 545 -13.18 18.17 -1.94
C LEU A 545 -12.59 19.52 -1.46
N LYS A 546 -13.32 20.63 -1.63
CA LYS A 546 -12.84 22.00 -1.40
C LYS A 546 -13.87 22.87 -0.66
N ASP A 547 -13.56 24.15 -0.46
CA ASP A 547 -14.32 25.14 0.33
C ASP A 547 -15.81 25.21 -0.05
N LEU A 548 -16.14 25.19 -1.34
CA LEU A 548 -17.53 25.25 -1.84
C LEU A 548 -18.25 23.89 -1.83
N ASP A 549 -17.51 22.81 -1.57
CA ASP A 549 -18.04 21.45 -1.49
C ASP A 549 -18.32 21.03 -0.03
N LEU A 550 -18.06 21.92 0.94
CA LEU A 550 -18.21 21.66 2.39
C LEU A 550 -19.64 21.98 2.85
N ALA A 551 -20.50 20.96 2.87
CA ALA A 551 -21.90 21.05 3.31
C ALA A 551 -22.11 20.82 4.83
N TYR A 552 -21.03 20.90 5.62
CA TYR A 552 -21.03 20.58 7.05
C TYR A 552 -20.47 21.72 7.91
N ASP A 553 -21.09 21.95 9.07
CA ASP A 553 -20.47 22.62 10.21
C ASP A 553 -20.22 21.60 11.35
N PHE A 554 -19.20 21.87 12.16
CA PHE A 554 -18.64 20.93 13.13
C PHE A 554 -18.65 21.51 14.55
N HIS A 555 -19.59 21.04 15.36
CA HIS A 555 -19.67 21.35 16.79
C HIS A 555 -18.77 20.42 17.60
N MET A 556 -18.11 20.93 18.64
CA MET A 556 -17.19 20.18 19.51
C MET A 556 -17.01 20.91 20.85
N ASP A 557 -16.63 20.17 21.89
CA ASP A 557 -16.38 20.70 23.23
C ASP A 557 -15.63 22.05 23.22
N LYS A 558 -16.14 23.00 24.01
CA LYS A 558 -15.66 24.39 24.10
C LYS A 558 -14.15 24.47 24.38
N SER A 559 -13.62 23.61 25.25
CA SER A 559 -12.19 23.59 25.58
C SER A 559 -11.32 23.01 24.46
N LEU A 560 -11.81 21.98 23.75
CA LEU A 560 -11.17 21.41 22.57
C LEU A 560 -11.16 22.41 21.40
N ARG A 561 -12.27 23.13 21.19
CA ARG A 561 -12.41 24.18 20.19
C ARG A 561 -11.45 25.34 20.45
N ASP A 562 -11.39 25.84 21.68
CA ASP A 562 -10.53 26.97 22.04
C ASP A 562 -9.05 26.59 21.96
N ALA A 563 -8.68 25.35 22.32
CA ALA A 563 -7.34 24.82 22.09
C ALA A 563 -6.98 24.77 20.58
N LEU A 564 -7.93 24.33 19.73
CA LEU A 564 -7.76 24.29 18.27
C LEU A 564 -7.51 25.69 17.70
N PHE A 565 -8.39 26.66 17.98
CA PHE A 565 -8.25 28.01 17.43
C PHE A 565 -7.05 28.77 17.99
N LYS A 566 -6.67 28.52 19.25
CA LYS A 566 -5.41 29.02 19.83
C LYS A 566 -4.19 28.53 19.03
N GLN A 567 -4.12 27.24 18.70
CA GLN A 567 -3.01 26.73 17.89
C GLN A 567 -3.05 27.21 16.43
N ILE A 568 -4.23 27.24 15.79
CA ILE A 568 -4.38 27.81 14.43
C ILE A 568 -3.87 29.26 14.42
N SER A 569 -4.20 30.06 15.44
CA SER A 569 -3.70 31.45 15.55
C SER A 569 -2.17 31.52 15.62
N LEU A 570 -1.53 30.62 16.37
CA LEU A 570 -0.06 30.55 16.49
C LEU A 570 0.60 30.09 15.19
N ASP A 571 0.06 29.05 14.55
CA ASP A 571 0.55 28.53 13.27
C ASP A 571 0.37 29.56 12.14
N CYS A 572 -0.75 30.29 12.08
CA CYS A 572 -0.98 31.37 11.13
C CYS A 572 0.00 32.54 11.34
N LYS A 573 0.26 32.95 12.58
CA LYS A 573 1.26 33.99 12.91
C LYS A 573 2.67 33.57 12.46
N PHE A 574 3.02 32.29 12.65
CA PHE A 574 4.27 31.74 12.12
C PHE A 574 4.32 31.83 10.59
N LEU A 575 3.32 31.31 9.87
CA LEU A 575 3.30 31.32 8.40
C LEU A 575 3.32 32.74 7.81
N GLU A 576 2.63 33.69 8.46
CA GLU A 576 2.67 35.12 8.12
C GLU A 576 4.09 35.70 8.26
N SER A 577 4.79 35.42 9.38
CA SER A 577 6.16 35.90 9.61
C SER A 577 7.15 35.43 8.53
N GLN A 578 6.93 34.22 7.99
CA GLN A 578 7.73 33.63 6.92
C GLN A 578 7.26 34.04 5.52
N ARG A 579 6.19 34.85 5.42
CA ARG A 579 5.52 35.32 4.18
C ARG A 579 4.99 34.19 3.30
N ILE A 580 4.45 33.14 3.92
CA ILE A 580 3.88 31.98 3.24
C ILE A 580 2.38 32.22 2.97
N ILE A 581 1.90 31.81 1.80
CA ILE A 581 0.50 31.92 1.34
C ILE A 581 0.08 30.65 0.58
N ASP A 582 -1.15 30.63 0.05
CA ASP A 582 -1.72 29.51 -0.72
C ASP A 582 -1.75 28.16 0.06
N TYR A 583 -1.55 28.16 1.39
CA TYR A 583 -1.60 26.97 2.26
C TYR A 583 -3.04 26.53 2.59
N SER A 584 -3.28 25.22 2.70
CA SER A 584 -4.60 24.65 2.99
C SER A 584 -4.68 24.08 4.40
N LEU A 585 -5.88 24.09 5.01
CA LEU A 585 -6.24 23.08 6.01
C LEU A 585 -6.71 21.84 5.26
N LEU A 586 -6.02 20.72 5.44
CA LEU A 586 -6.49 19.41 5.02
C LEU A 586 -7.29 18.79 6.17
N LEU A 587 -8.58 18.57 5.92
CA LEU A 587 -9.56 17.98 6.83
C LEU A 587 -9.92 16.56 6.33
N GLY A 588 -9.91 15.59 7.24
CA GLY A 588 -10.42 14.24 7.03
C GLY A 588 -11.55 13.95 8.01
N LEU A 589 -12.66 13.41 7.49
CA LEU A 589 -13.90 13.17 8.22
C LEU A 589 -14.17 11.66 8.30
N HIS A 590 -14.36 11.13 9.51
CA HIS A 590 -14.82 9.77 9.74
C HIS A 590 -16.20 9.79 10.39
N PHE A 591 -17.26 9.53 9.61
CA PHE A 591 -18.59 9.20 10.15
C PHE A 591 -18.55 7.90 10.95
N ARG A 592 -19.20 7.89 12.12
CA ARG A 592 -19.46 6.66 12.88
C ARG A 592 -20.81 6.04 12.43
N ALA A 593 -20.96 4.73 12.60
CA ALA A 593 -22.24 4.06 12.43
C ALA A 593 -23.34 4.65 13.36
N PRO A 594 -24.55 4.95 12.83
CA PRO A 594 -25.72 5.31 13.62
C PRO A 594 -26.10 4.23 14.63
N GLU A 595 -26.68 4.63 15.76
CA GLU A 595 -26.90 3.72 16.88
C GLU A 595 -27.93 2.62 16.61
N HIS A 596 -28.92 2.88 15.76
CA HIS A 596 -29.96 1.91 15.40
C HIS A 596 -29.41 0.66 14.69
N LEU A 597 -28.21 0.71 14.10
CA LEU A 597 -27.56 -0.46 13.51
C LEU A 597 -26.83 -1.34 14.56
N LYS A 598 -26.56 -0.82 15.77
CA LYS A 598 -25.97 -1.61 16.87
C LYS A 598 -26.96 -2.63 17.42
N THR A 599 -28.25 -2.27 17.46
CA THR A 599 -29.35 -3.12 17.94
C THR A 599 -29.58 -4.36 17.07
N LEU A 600 -28.99 -4.43 15.87
CA LEU A 600 -29.01 -5.58 14.97
C LEU A 600 -27.77 -6.47 15.09
N LEU A 601 -26.85 -6.14 16.01
CA LEU A 601 -25.57 -6.84 16.24
C LEU A 601 -25.43 -7.39 17.67
N GLU A 602 -26.35 -7.07 18.57
CA GLU A 602 -26.52 -7.81 19.83
C GLU A 602 -27.21 -9.15 19.51
N PRO A 603 -26.75 -10.29 20.05
CA PRO A 603 -27.39 -11.58 19.80
C PRO A 603 -28.81 -11.61 20.39
N PRO A 604 -29.75 -12.39 19.83
CA PRO A 604 -31.10 -12.51 20.38
C PRO A 604 -31.02 -13.21 21.74
N ASP A 605 -31.11 -12.42 22.81
CA ASP A 605 -30.92 -12.89 24.18
C ASP A 605 -32.03 -13.86 24.61
N ALA A 606 -31.70 -14.77 25.52
CA ALA A 606 -32.44 -16.02 25.65
C ALA A 606 -33.90 -15.86 26.15
N PHE A 607 -34.77 -16.67 25.55
CA PHE A 607 -36.19 -16.91 25.87
C PHE A 607 -36.67 -16.54 27.29
N HIS A 608 -37.85 -15.91 27.33
CA HIS A 608 -38.68 -15.70 28.52
C HIS A 608 -38.64 -16.88 29.53
N ARG A 609 -38.32 -16.58 30.79
CA ARG A 609 -38.80 -17.34 31.95
C ARG A 609 -39.36 -16.39 33.02
N PRO A 610 -40.68 -16.41 33.29
CA PRO A 610 -41.28 -15.52 34.28
C PRO A 610 -41.37 -16.18 35.67
N GLU A 611 -40.45 -15.85 36.59
CA GLU A 611 -40.52 -16.31 37.98
C GLU A 611 -40.48 -15.16 39.00
N LYS A 612 -41.68 -14.72 39.40
CA LYS A 612 -42.14 -14.21 40.71
C LYS A 612 -41.20 -13.31 41.56
N ALA A 613 -41.70 -12.10 41.83
CA ALA A 613 -41.23 -11.23 42.91
C ALA A 613 -41.70 -11.69 44.31
N PRO A 614 -41.07 -11.16 45.38
CA PRO A 614 -41.80 -10.54 46.49
C PRO A 614 -41.59 -9.00 46.54
N ALA A 615 -42.24 -8.32 47.47
CA ALA A 615 -42.45 -6.86 47.46
C ALA A 615 -41.73 -6.09 48.60
N ASP A 616 -42.03 -4.78 48.65
CA ASP A 616 -41.52 -3.71 49.54
C ASP A 616 -40.03 -3.32 49.35
N ASP A 617 -39.61 -2.06 49.56
CA ASP A 617 -40.34 -0.86 50.02
C ASP A 617 -40.10 0.34 49.07
N GLY A 618 -40.95 1.36 49.12
CA GLY A 618 -40.99 2.46 48.16
C GLY A 618 -40.17 3.70 48.55
N THR A 619 -39.62 4.39 47.54
CA THR A 619 -39.25 5.81 47.66
C THR A 619 -39.50 6.52 46.33
N ILE A 620 -40.18 7.67 46.39
CA ILE A 620 -40.47 8.49 45.22
C ILE A 620 -39.22 9.32 44.90
N CYS A 621 -38.58 9.02 43.77
CA CYS A 621 -37.66 9.94 43.11
C CYS A 621 -38.36 10.60 41.91
N HIS A 622 -38.09 11.88 41.69
CA HIS A 622 -38.65 12.63 40.58
C HIS A 622 -38.19 12.09 39.21
N LEU A 623 -38.98 12.38 38.19
CA LEU A 623 -38.66 12.18 36.78
C LEU A 623 -37.50 13.11 36.37
N ASP A 624 -36.27 12.74 36.73
CA ASP A 624 -35.09 13.37 36.16
C ASP A 624 -34.85 12.83 34.74
N ARG A 625 -34.51 13.74 33.82
CA ARG A 625 -34.68 13.54 32.38
C ARG A 625 -33.42 12.92 31.78
N SER A 626 -33.06 11.73 32.25
CA SER A 626 -31.79 11.05 31.93
C SER A 626 -31.59 10.88 30.41
N ILE A 627 -30.77 11.75 29.84
CA ILE A 627 -30.28 11.65 28.46
C ILE A 627 -29.62 10.27 28.28
N PRO A 628 -29.92 9.53 27.19
CA PRO A 628 -29.25 8.27 26.89
C PRO A 628 -28.11 8.47 25.87
N PRO A 629 -26.85 8.68 26.28
CA PRO A 629 -25.71 8.66 25.37
C PRO A 629 -25.22 7.22 25.13
N LYS A 630 -25.33 6.72 23.89
CA LYS A 630 -24.54 5.57 23.42
C LYS A 630 -23.57 5.96 22.29
N GLY A 631 -23.22 7.25 22.22
CA GLY A 631 -22.28 7.85 21.28
C GLY A 631 -21.01 8.41 21.97
N LEU A 632 -19.91 8.47 21.19
CA LEU A 632 -18.57 9.04 21.49
C LEU A 632 -18.25 9.28 22.99
N LEU A 633 -17.92 8.23 23.73
CA LEU A 633 -17.49 8.38 25.13
C LEU A 633 -16.02 8.83 25.20
N LEU A 634 -15.78 10.00 25.80
CA LEU A 634 -14.46 10.43 26.25
C LEU A 634 -14.17 9.86 27.64
N VAL A 635 -12.96 9.32 27.85
CA VAL A 635 -12.58 8.57 29.05
C VAL A 635 -11.22 9.04 29.57
N THR A 636 -11.13 9.31 30.88
CA THR A 636 -9.85 9.46 31.58
C THR A 636 -9.45 8.12 32.23
N HIS A 637 -8.15 7.79 32.24
CA HIS A 637 -7.65 6.50 32.78
C HIS A 637 -8.02 6.32 34.28
N GLU A 638 -8.34 5.11 34.75
CA GLU A 638 -7.49 3.90 34.82
C GLU A 638 -8.34 2.58 34.93
N PRO A 639 -7.82 1.33 35.14
CA PRO A 639 -6.42 0.91 35.43
C PRO A 639 -5.79 -0.25 34.59
N ASN A 640 -4.45 -0.32 34.64
CA ASN A 640 -3.60 -1.51 34.76
C ASN A 640 -3.36 -2.61 33.69
N SER A 641 -3.87 -2.59 32.45
CA SER A 641 -3.48 -3.65 31.46
C SER A 641 -3.33 -3.27 29.98
N VAL A 642 -3.42 -1.99 29.61
CA VAL A 642 -3.31 -1.55 28.21
C VAL A 642 -2.02 -0.77 27.97
N ASN A 643 -1.36 -1.07 26.86
CA ASN A 643 -0.04 -0.55 26.49
C ASN A 643 -0.01 0.99 26.47
N THR A 644 0.83 1.62 27.29
CA THR A 644 0.93 3.08 27.45
C THR A 644 1.71 3.78 26.33
N ALA A 645 1.98 3.08 25.22
CA ALA A 645 2.58 3.65 24.02
C ALA A 645 1.79 4.87 23.52
N PRO A 646 2.46 5.93 23.01
CA PRO A 646 1.78 6.99 22.28
C PRO A 646 0.95 6.41 21.12
N GLY A 647 -0.15 7.07 20.76
CA GLY A 647 -0.86 6.74 19.53
C GLY A 647 0.09 6.82 18.33
N PRO A 648 -0.11 6.03 17.26
CA PRO A 648 0.87 5.87 16.18
C PRO A 648 1.14 7.17 15.38
N HIS A 649 0.27 8.17 15.56
CA HIS A 649 0.38 9.50 15.00
C HIS A 649 1.42 10.37 15.74
N SER A 650 2.37 10.95 14.98
CA SER A 650 3.35 11.97 15.41
C SER A 650 2.79 13.32 15.93
N ARG A 651 1.50 13.36 16.31
CA ARG A 651 0.65 14.56 16.26
C ARG A 651 0.58 15.37 17.56
N GLY A 652 1.73 15.47 18.21
CA GLY A 652 1.92 16.31 19.40
C GLY A 652 1.63 15.55 20.69
N SER A 653 1.33 16.30 21.72
CA SER A 653 1.03 15.81 23.07
C SER A 653 -0.49 15.63 23.24
N THR A 654 -0.91 14.61 23.99
CA THR A 654 -2.32 14.36 24.28
C THR A 654 -2.97 15.58 24.93
N LEU A 655 -4.25 15.81 24.63
CA LEU A 655 -4.97 16.92 25.26
C LEU A 655 -5.40 16.56 26.68
N ARG A 656 -5.13 17.47 27.62
CA ARG A 656 -5.76 17.46 28.95
C ARG A 656 -7.13 18.10 28.83
N ALA A 657 -8.18 17.38 29.23
CA ALA A 657 -9.51 17.95 29.25
C ALA A 657 -9.67 18.78 30.53
N PHE A 658 -9.58 20.11 30.43
CA PHE A 658 -9.74 21.01 31.59
C PHE A 658 -11.10 20.82 32.30
N SER A 659 -12.11 20.33 31.58
CA SER A 659 -13.43 19.92 32.10
C SER A 659 -13.42 18.63 32.95
N VAL A 660 -12.32 17.86 32.97
CA VAL A 660 -12.21 16.53 33.64
C VAL A 660 -10.92 16.43 34.50
N GLY A 661 -10.30 17.56 34.83
CA GLY A 661 -9.09 17.65 35.65
C GLY A 661 -7.79 17.34 34.90
N ASP A 662 -6.68 17.14 35.64
CA ASP A 662 -5.32 17.01 35.10
C ASP A 662 -5.03 15.72 34.28
N LYS A 663 -6.04 14.93 33.94
CA LYS A 663 -5.89 13.66 33.21
C LYS A 663 -5.97 13.84 31.69
N GLU A 664 -5.17 13.06 30.97
CA GLU A 664 -5.31 12.87 29.52
C GLU A 664 -6.61 12.12 29.19
N VAL A 665 -7.21 12.41 28.02
CA VAL A 665 -8.46 11.79 27.55
C VAL A 665 -8.28 10.93 26.30
N ASP A 666 -8.86 9.73 26.37
CA ASP A 666 -9.06 8.79 25.26
C ASP A 666 -10.49 8.89 24.70
N LEU A 667 -10.64 8.63 23.40
CA LEU A 667 -11.92 8.36 22.76
C LEU A 667 -12.17 6.84 22.72
N LEU A 668 -13.32 6.40 23.23
CA LEU A 668 -13.78 5.01 23.13
C LEU A 668 -14.74 4.85 21.94
N LEU A 669 -14.40 3.97 21.00
CA LEU A 669 -15.20 3.69 19.81
C LEU A 669 -15.69 2.23 19.77
N PRO A 670 -16.93 1.95 19.31
CA PRO A 670 -17.39 0.58 19.12
C PRO A 670 -16.53 -0.17 18.09
N GLY A 671 -16.12 -1.40 18.41
CA GLY A 671 -15.35 -2.27 17.51
C GLY A 671 -13.93 -1.80 17.17
N THR A 672 -13.44 -0.72 17.81
CA THR A 672 -12.08 -0.17 17.62
C THR A 672 -11.46 0.14 18.99
N GLY A 673 -10.12 0.29 19.03
CA GLY A 673 -9.41 0.53 20.30
C GLY A 673 -9.73 1.89 20.93
N ARG A 674 -9.22 2.12 22.16
CA ARG A 674 -9.14 3.47 22.71
C ARG A 674 -8.15 4.29 21.87
N LEU A 675 -8.58 5.46 21.40
CA LEU A 675 -7.76 6.36 20.59
C LEU A 675 -7.52 7.66 21.34
N ARG A 676 -6.24 7.98 21.63
CA ARG A 676 -5.88 9.23 22.32
C ARG A 676 -6.33 10.46 21.53
N VAL A 677 -6.91 11.44 22.20
CA VAL A 677 -7.32 12.71 21.56
C VAL A 677 -6.13 13.67 21.51
N GLN A 678 -5.78 14.10 20.30
CA GLN A 678 -4.66 15.00 20.02
C GLN A 678 -5.10 16.15 19.11
N LEU A 679 -4.35 17.25 19.06
CA LEU A 679 -4.78 18.40 18.27
C LEU A 679 -4.67 18.12 16.75
N GLY A 680 -5.84 18.06 16.11
CA GLY A 680 -6.00 17.64 14.72
C GLY A 680 -5.91 16.13 14.48
N VAL A 681 -6.05 15.29 15.51
CA VAL A 681 -6.07 13.81 15.39
C VAL A 681 -7.05 13.21 16.39
N ASN A 682 -7.91 12.30 15.91
CA ASN A 682 -8.93 11.63 16.72
C ASN A 682 -9.87 12.62 17.45
N MET A 683 -10.06 13.83 16.90
CA MET A 683 -10.89 14.85 17.53
C MET A 683 -12.38 14.52 17.38
N PRO A 684 -13.14 14.32 18.46
CA PRO A 684 -14.59 14.13 18.36
C PRO A 684 -15.27 15.43 17.94
N ALA A 685 -16.32 15.31 17.13
CA ALA A 685 -17.23 16.40 16.80
C ALA A 685 -18.61 15.83 16.43
N GLN A 686 -19.62 16.71 16.43
CA GLN A 686 -20.88 16.47 15.73
C GLN A 686 -20.87 17.30 14.44
N ALA A 687 -21.14 16.65 13.31
CA ALA A 687 -21.23 17.27 12.00
C ALA A 687 -22.71 17.46 11.64
N ASN A 688 -23.17 18.71 11.55
CA ASN A 688 -24.49 19.03 11.04
C ASN A 688 -24.40 19.15 9.52
N HIS A 689 -25.23 18.40 8.79
CA HIS A 689 -25.33 18.49 7.35
C HIS A 689 -26.47 19.42 6.95
N LYS A 690 -26.21 20.38 6.05
CA LYS A 690 -27.23 21.34 5.59
C LYS A 690 -27.98 20.81 4.38
N VAL A 691 -29.19 20.31 4.60
CA VAL A 691 -30.05 19.79 3.51
C VAL A 691 -30.88 20.93 2.91
N SER A 692 -30.35 21.56 1.85
CA SER A 692 -31.12 22.49 1.02
C SER A 692 -32.13 21.72 0.16
N GLN A 693 -33.42 21.79 0.51
CA GLN A 693 -34.50 21.15 -0.23
C GLN A 693 -35.35 22.21 -0.94
N ASP A 694 -35.34 22.21 -2.28
CA ASP A 694 -36.12 23.13 -3.13
C ASP A 694 -37.63 22.79 -3.06
N VAL A 695 -38.27 23.11 -1.93
CA VAL A 695 -39.74 22.97 -1.75
C VAL A 695 -40.42 24.25 -2.24
N SER A 696 -41.33 24.11 -3.19
CA SER A 696 -41.97 25.22 -3.89
C SER A 696 -43.02 25.95 -3.03
N GLY A 697 -42.55 26.87 -2.18
CA GLY A 697 -43.37 27.91 -1.56
C GLY A 697 -43.69 27.71 -0.08
N SER A 698 -43.51 28.80 0.68
CA SER A 698 -43.76 28.99 2.12
C SER A 698 -42.90 28.16 3.10
N THR A 699 -42.14 28.90 3.92
CA THR A 699 -41.36 28.45 5.09
C THR A 699 -40.17 27.54 4.77
N GLU A 700 -38.97 28.13 4.66
CA GLU A 700 -37.70 27.39 4.73
C GLU A 700 -37.57 26.74 6.12
N VAL A 701 -37.66 25.41 6.17
CA VAL A 701 -37.31 24.62 7.35
C VAL A 701 -35.95 23.98 7.07
N GLU A 702 -34.87 24.55 7.62
CA GLU A 702 -33.54 23.93 7.53
C GLU A 702 -33.55 22.58 8.27
N LEU A 703 -33.62 21.49 7.50
CA LEU A 703 -33.47 20.13 8.02
C LEU A 703 -31.98 19.82 8.15
N PHE A 704 -31.54 19.58 9.39
CA PHE A 704 -30.16 19.21 9.71
C PHE A 704 -30.07 17.71 9.99
N GLU A 705 -29.24 16.99 9.23
CA GLU A 705 -28.83 15.63 9.59
C GLU A 705 -27.59 15.73 10.49
N VAL A 706 -27.69 15.27 11.74
CA VAL A 706 -26.60 15.33 12.73
C VAL A 706 -25.85 14.00 12.76
N TYR A 707 -24.54 14.04 12.56
CA TYR A 707 -23.67 12.86 12.59
C TYR A 707 -22.59 12.95 13.67
N ASP A 708 -22.45 11.90 14.47
CA ASP A 708 -21.27 11.72 15.32
C ASP A 708 -20.05 11.39 14.44
N VAL A 709 -18.99 12.22 14.52
CA VAL A 709 -17.81 12.10 13.66
C VAL A 709 -16.48 12.19 14.42
N VAL A 710 -15.43 11.69 13.79
CA VAL A 710 -14.04 11.85 14.22
C VAL A 710 -13.26 12.61 13.16
N LEU A 711 -12.52 13.64 13.57
CA LEU A 711 -11.85 14.60 12.70
C LEU A 711 -10.32 14.46 12.74
N TYR A 712 -9.72 14.67 11.58
CA TYR A 712 -8.27 14.78 11.35
C TYR A 712 -7.99 16.09 10.61
N LEU A 713 -7.11 16.94 11.13
CA LEU A 713 -6.93 18.34 10.69
C LEU A 713 -5.45 18.72 10.57
N GLY A 714 -5.07 19.57 9.62
CA GLY A 714 -3.70 20.10 9.58
C GLY A 714 -3.35 20.96 8.38
N ILE A 715 -2.27 21.73 8.49
CA ILE A 715 -1.90 22.76 7.52
C ILE A 715 -0.84 22.23 6.53
N ILE A 716 -1.17 22.26 5.24
CA ILE A 716 -0.39 21.70 4.13
C ILE A 716 0.02 22.76 3.09
N ASP A 717 0.90 22.37 2.16
CA ASP A 717 1.40 23.19 1.03
C ASP A 717 2.08 24.53 1.42
N ILE A 718 2.61 24.59 2.65
CA ILE A 718 3.31 25.75 3.24
C ILE A 718 4.67 26.14 2.60
N LEU A 719 4.93 25.79 1.34
CA LEU A 719 6.20 26.09 0.65
C LEU A 719 6.09 27.19 -0.42
N GLN A 720 4.95 27.90 -0.46
CA GLN A 720 4.68 28.96 -1.43
C GLN A 720 4.87 30.37 -0.80
N GLU A 721 6.05 30.94 -0.99
CA GLU A 721 6.39 32.31 -0.55
C GLU A 721 5.71 33.40 -1.40
N TYR A 722 5.26 34.47 -0.75
CA TYR A 722 4.71 35.70 -1.36
C TYR A 722 5.83 36.62 -1.91
N ASN A 723 6.38 36.22 -3.05
CA ASN A 723 7.41 36.97 -3.79
C ASN A 723 6.79 38.00 -4.78
N VAL A 724 7.65 38.81 -5.44
CA VAL A 724 7.21 39.86 -6.38
C VAL A 724 6.34 39.32 -7.52
N ARG A 725 6.60 38.10 -8.02
CA ARG A 725 5.74 37.48 -9.04
C ARG A 725 4.36 37.15 -8.51
N LYS A 726 4.23 36.74 -7.23
CA LYS A 726 2.93 36.58 -6.56
C LYS A 726 2.24 37.93 -6.29
N LYS A 727 2.97 39.02 -6.03
CA LYS A 727 2.39 40.37 -5.96
C LYS A 727 1.77 40.81 -7.31
N ILE A 728 2.45 40.53 -8.42
CA ILE A 728 1.93 40.79 -9.77
C ILE A 728 0.74 39.87 -10.09
N GLU A 729 0.79 38.58 -9.70
CA GLU A 729 -0.33 37.65 -9.85
C GLU A 729 -1.58 38.11 -9.07
N HIS A 730 -1.40 38.62 -7.84
CA HIS A 730 -2.47 39.23 -7.05
C HIS A 730 -3.03 40.48 -7.74
N ALA A 731 -2.19 41.46 -8.08
CA ALA A 731 -2.61 42.71 -8.70
C ALA A 731 -3.36 42.50 -10.04
N TYR A 732 -2.96 41.51 -10.85
CA TYR A 732 -3.68 41.15 -12.06
C TYR A 732 -5.06 40.54 -11.79
N LYS A 733 -5.17 39.70 -10.74
CA LYS A 733 -6.44 39.06 -10.37
C LYS A 733 -7.41 40.02 -9.67
N SER A 734 -6.91 40.93 -8.82
CA SER A 734 -7.73 41.91 -8.10
C SER A 734 -8.34 42.99 -9.00
N VAL A 735 -7.89 43.11 -10.25
CA VAL A 735 -8.51 43.93 -11.30
C VAL A 735 -9.72 43.23 -11.96
N ARG A 736 -9.88 41.92 -11.75
CA ARG A 736 -10.95 41.10 -12.37
C ARG A 736 -11.92 40.47 -11.37
N HIS A 737 -11.52 40.31 -10.11
CA HIS A 737 -12.31 39.66 -9.07
C HIS A 737 -12.09 40.37 -7.72
N ASP A 738 -13.08 40.27 -6.83
CA ASP A 738 -13.00 40.74 -5.44
C ASP A 738 -11.75 40.15 -4.73
N PRO A 739 -10.90 40.98 -4.08
CA PRO A 739 -9.81 40.51 -3.21
C PRO A 739 -10.15 39.36 -2.25
N MET A 740 -11.36 39.30 -1.71
CA MET A 740 -11.81 38.19 -0.84
C MET A 740 -11.86 36.84 -1.57
N SER A 741 -12.13 36.83 -2.88
CA SER A 741 -12.32 35.61 -3.68
C SER A 741 -11.01 34.93 -4.11
N ILE A 742 -9.90 35.65 -4.11
CA ILE A 742 -8.64 35.27 -4.75
C ILE A 742 -7.71 34.52 -3.77
N SER A 743 -7.18 33.35 -4.15
CA SER A 743 -6.28 32.60 -3.27
C SER A 743 -5.01 33.39 -2.93
N VAL A 744 -4.34 33.95 -3.94
CA VAL A 744 -3.11 34.75 -3.80
C VAL A 744 -3.44 36.14 -3.25
N ALA A 745 -3.11 36.37 -1.98
CA ALA A 745 -3.27 37.66 -1.31
C ALA A 745 -2.02 37.99 -0.47
N ASP A 746 -2.02 39.14 0.22
CA ASP A 746 -0.99 39.44 1.23
C ASP A 746 -1.07 38.45 2.42
N PRO A 747 0.05 37.99 3.02
CA PRO A 747 0.05 37.05 4.13
C PRO A 747 -0.88 37.40 5.29
N LYS A 748 -1.03 38.69 5.65
CA LYS A 748 -1.94 39.16 6.73
C LYS A 748 -3.42 39.02 6.36
N PHE A 749 -3.74 39.26 5.10
CA PHE A 749 -5.09 39.09 4.58
C PHE A 749 -5.42 37.60 4.41
N TYR A 750 -4.46 36.82 3.93
CA TYR A 750 -4.58 35.37 3.80
C TYR A 750 -4.82 34.69 5.15
N SER A 751 -3.99 34.99 6.16
CA SER A 751 -4.11 34.41 7.51
C SER A 751 -5.46 34.74 8.14
N LYS A 752 -5.90 36.00 8.07
CA LYS A 752 -7.23 36.41 8.56
C LYS A 752 -8.37 35.72 7.81
N ARG A 753 -8.38 35.74 6.47
CA ARG A 753 -9.44 35.10 5.66
C ARG A 753 -9.53 33.59 5.92
N PHE A 754 -8.39 32.92 6.06
CA PHE A 754 -8.30 31.50 6.41
C PHE A 754 -8.90 31.23 7.80
N PHE A 755 -8.51 32.01 8.82
CA PHE A 755 -9.03 31.90 10.18
C PHE A 755 -10.55 32.12 10.23
N ASN A 756 -11.03 33.23 9.66
CA ASN A 756 -12.45 33.60 9.60
C ASN A 756 -13.33 32.60 8.82
N PHE A 757 -12.76 31.80 7.91
CA PHE A 757 -13.49 30.71 7.25
C PHE A 757 -13.61 29.49 8.19
N LEU A 758 -12.53 29.14 8.89
CA LEU A 758 -12.56 28.04 9.84
C LEU A 758 -13.49 28.34 11.02
N GLU A 759 -13.58 29.58 11.50
CA GLU A 759 -14.56 30.00 12.53
C GLU A 759 -16.03 29.74 12.12
N LYS A 760 -16.32 29.68 10.80
CA LYS A 760 -17.65 29.34 10.28
C LYS A 760 -17.86 27.83 10.12
N ALA A 761 -16.82 27.09 9.76
CA ALA A 761 -16.88 25.63 9.66
C ALA A 761 -16.87 24.95 11.05
N PHE A 762 -16.31 25.63 12.05
CA PHE A 762 -16.27 25.22 13.45
C PHE A 762 -16.92 26.31 14.31
N PRO A 763 -18.27 26.43 14.30
CA PRO A 763 -18.99 27.42 15.10
C PRO A 763 -18.64 27.27 16.59
N ALA A 764 -18.82 28.35 17.35
CA ALA A 764 -18.84 28.26 18.80
C ALA A 764 -20.26 27.87 19.23
N ASP A 765 -20.40 26.94 20.17
CA ASP A 765 -21.69 26.68 20.79
C ASP A 765 -22.22 27.96 21.44
N THR A 766 -23.44 28.35 21.05
CA THR A 766 -24.18 29.41 21.75
C THR A 766 -24.63 28.85 23.10
N ASP A 767 -24.15 29.43 24.20
CA ASP A 767 -24.60 29.06 25.54
C ASP A 767 -26.14 29.27 25.64
N THR A 768 -26.90 28.16 25.75
CA THR A 768 -28.38 28.12 25.80
C THR A 768 -28.90 27.25 26.93
#